data_AF-A0A2T3NY68-F1
#
_entry.id   AF-A0A2T3NY68-F1
#
_cell.length_a   1.000
_cell.length_b   1.000
_cell.length_c   1.000
_cell.angle_alpha   90.00
_cell.angle_beta   90.00
_cell.angle_gamma   90.00
#
_symmetry.space_group_name_H-M   'P 1'
#
loop_
_entity.id
_entity.type
_entity.pdbx_description
1 polymer ?
#
loop_
_entity_poly.entity_id
_entity_poly.type
_entity_poly.pdbx_seq_one_letter_code
_entity_poly.pdbx_strand_id
1 'polypeptide(L)'
;MRSYLGYCLLAVCSLFLTACGGGSDSPEETSGPPAPVLTNFTVSVDLPTPLVPTAKAPSISFIGKAYADAITTLNEDNFAAVWLDDKGKIIEQIEITNWASQDDGTYTLTGNLRVRINAVLLVDLAGQPQFTIGEALPEGLYMVPLASERLALTLESSLAYLALTQRVAADGNWGVFTEAFQNGSGSKNLLAYLDLQEVAEDLRDTLFPKIGMEGLTLKDLMSLSIVKSMMKGRIERFFTEQEAIEANIQAILTDGYWQVSTFNNNNGSGIRSDVTRYDGSETTIVESRWEKSGNEDINLSEFFTYLSGTTAFGSEDINKFVLTDEGWIPLFSYLKVISALPASALMTDAGLSQGDELGVILSAGVYSLQAKKMHDFLSSKENHHITRYIQPNQTFSEGASGFYFTWRPQNETYLLCDFSNNQDTCRVSPISTPEAAYTSLNDVISALEDTGPDITNVNGFKLSDNVVVEFIDDGAFTIRYWTNIAGDEWTIQELGVWSSTSSGGKSLLRFDVPIVIKQLADSYPFESLNLFLVEGENGFVNIGETLLDNGEFNFAGFDNDAQSQIFAAASRDNLPAFDLCAFGNTSSANEDLFLNAVTECGGDERFTTSRVDDLVDKTLVHISEQGEITAERLLADNSWEYFVDTIAQPAPSRSWSLNESGYLTLLDDTNSPEEFTYWAMTAYDYTMNLLALKSYESTPTANIIDSIMRKEYAPGELANCATQDSGWDSTTATPIAKRSVTEYQNQVEQCKVIWFDRNPVFTEKLLIGQTNNNADDMAITFASDNNRYLQLSDTFDGDFFEGRYLDQSGCGFDFAIRWQIEEDGTLYYEAVDGSMNERIQITDTDGLQLAIKAFNHQNRWQTDETLSFAADEGEMWSDIVTLIPASDVPTITIIPEPEPDPNAPPPAEGEEETGPPAGTILNDGEVCAFPPPAP
;
A
#
# COMPACT_ATOMS: atom_id res chain seq x y z
N MET A 1 47.41 1.84 -32.06
CA MET A 1 48.75 1.20 -31.97
C MET A 1 48.73 0.10 -30.91
N ARG A 2 47.83 -0.88 -31.10
CA ARG A 2 47.59 -2.07 -30.28
C ARG A 2 47.79 -3.26 -31.21
N SER A 3 48.94 -3.92 -31.15
CA SER A 3 49.30 -5.19 -31.80
C SER A 3 50.76 -5.46 -31.44
N TYR A 4 51.10 -6.69 -31.06
CA TYR A 4 52.40 -7.16 -30.50
C TYR A 4 52.51 -7.17 -28.97
N LEU A 5 51.86 -8.17 -28.34
CA LEU A 5 52.55 -9.12 -27.44
C LEU A 5 51.66 -10.34 -27.09
N GLY A 6 50.84 -10.79 -28.05
CA GLY A 6 49.98 -11.97 -27.94
C GLY A 6 50.61 -13.28 -28.44
N TYR A 7 51.94 -13.45 -28.39
CA TYR A 7 52.57 -14.65 -28.99
C TYR A 7 53.69 -15.33 -28.16
N CYS A 8 53.87 -15.01 -26.87
CA CYS A 8 54.93 -15.64 -26.05
C CYS A 8 54.49 -16.38 -24.77
N LEU A 9 53.20 -16.55 -24.47
CA LEU A 9 52.76 -17.26 -23.24
C LEU A 9 52.03 -18.59 -23.45
N LEU A 10 51.92 -19.08 -24.70
CA LEU A 10 51.29 -20.37 -25.03
C LEU A 10 52.26 -21.57 -25.12
N ALA A 11 53.53 -21.43 -24.70
CA ALA A 11 54.54 -22.48 -24.86
C ALA A 11 55.21 -22.97 -23.57
N VAL A 12 54.75 -22.55 -22.37
CA VAL A 12 55.31 -23.03 -21.08
C VAL A 12 54.28 -23.79 -20.22
N CYS A 13 52.98 -23.74 -20.54
CA CYS A 13 51.96 -24.45 -19.77
C CYS A 13 51.73 -25.92 -20.18
N SER A 14 52.45 -26.46 -21.17
CA SER A 14 52.27 -27.84 -21.65
C SER A 14 53.25 -28.86 -21.07
N LEU A 15 54.00 -28.51 -20.03
CA LEU A 15 54.87 -29.45 -19.32
C LEU A 15 54.69 -29.26 -17.81
N PHE A 16 53.63 -29.85 -17.25
CA PHE A 16 53.61 -30.55 -15.95
C PHE A 16 52.18 -31.03 -15.63
N LEU A 17 51.64 -31.90 -16.49
CA LEU A 17 50.59 -32.84 -16.09
C LEU A 17 51.08 -34.24 -16.45
N THR A 18 51.52 -34.99 -15.43
CA THR A 18 51.24 -36.41 -15.18
C THR A 18 52.24 -36.99 -14.17
N ALA A 19 51.83 -37.10 -12.89
CA ALA A 19 52.27 -38.17 -11.99
C ALA A 19 51.26 -38.31 -10.83
N CYS A 20 50.86 -39.55 -10.56
CA CYS A 20 49.83 -39.98 -9.63
C CYS A 20 50.21 -39.83 -8.14
N GLY A 21 49.20 -39.72 -7.26
CA GLY A 21 49.16 -40.51 -6.02
C GLY A 21 49.01 -39.75 -4.69
N GLY A 22 47.78 -39.76 -4.14
CA GLY A 22 47.46 -40.13 -2.75
C GLY A 22 47.86 -39.22 -1.57
N GLY A 23 46.84 -38.86 -0.76
CA GLY A 23 46.95 -38.29 0.59
C GLY A 23 47.21 -36.78 0.57
N SER A 24 46.52 -35.94 1.31
CA SER A 24 45.73 -36.04 2.54
C SER A 24 44.74 -34.87 2.53
N ASP A 25 43.62 -34.99 3.24
CA ASP A 25 42.81 -33.83 3.63
C ASP A 25 43.71 -32.85 4.39
N SER A 26 44.26 -31.89 3.66
CA SER A 26 44.74 -30.64 4.23
C SER A 26 43.52 -29.75 4.34
N PRO A 27 43.24 -29.12 5.49
CA PRO A 27 42.19 -28.12 5.56
C PRO A 27 42.48 -27.06 4.49
N GLU A 28 41.46 -26.68 3.73
CA GLU A 28 41.55 -25.52 2.84
C GLU A 28 42.08 -24.35 3.65
N GLU A 29 43.18 -23.75 3.18
CA GLU A 29 43.72 -22.53 3.76
C GLU A 29 42.65 -21.44 3.63
N THR A 30 42.03 -21.07 4.76
CA THR A 30 41.28 -19.82 4.89
C THR A 30 42.14 -18.70 4.33
N SER A 31 41.66 -17.95 3.33
CA SER A 31 42.39 -16.80 2.79
C SER A 31 42.58 -15.77 3.91
N GLY A 32 43.77 -15.73 4.50
CA GLY A 32 44.13 -14.72 5.50
C GLY A 32 44.12 -13.31 4.88
N PRO A 33 44.02 -12.26 5.71
CA PRO A 33 44.03 -10.88 5.23
C PRO A 33 45.29 -10.62 4.35
N PRO A 34 45.14 -10.13 3.11
CA PRO A 34 46.26 -9.91 2.19
C PRO A 34 47.18 -8.80 2.71
N ALA A 35 48.38 -8.71 2.13
CA ALA A 35 49.41 -7.78 2.59
C ALA A 35 48.89 -6.33 2.71
N PRO A 36 49.11 -5.67 3.87
CA PRO A 36 48.56 -4.36 4.19
C PRO A 36 48.95 -3.29 3.15
N VAL A 37 47.95 -2.54 2.67
CA VAL A 37 48.13 -1.33 1.87
C VAL A 37 47.28 -0.25 2.53
N LEU A 38 47.83 0.95 2.64
CA LEU A 38 47.10 2.09 3.15
C LEU A 38 46.17 2.61 2.06
N THR A 39 44.85 2.50 2.26
CA THR A 39 43.83 3.02 1.33
C THR A 39 42.97 4.06 2.03
N ASN A 40 42.68 5.15 1.31
CA ASN A 40 41.76 6.18 1.76
C ASN A 40 40.38 5.91 1.15
N PHE A 41 39.37 5.88 2.00
CA PHE A 41 37.98 5.74 1.63
C PHE A 41 37.27 7.07 1.89
N THR A 42 36.54 7.56 0.89
CA THR A 42 35.61 8.68 1.03
C THR A 42 34.19 8.12 1.06
N VAL A 43 33.47 8.39 2.15
CA VAL A 43 32.14 7.83 2.41
C VAL A 43 31.14 8.98 2.54
N SER A 44 30.12 8.96 1.68
CA SER A 44 28.92 9.78 1.84
C SER A 44 27.88 8.97 2.59
N VAL A 45 27.29 9.53 3.64
CA VAL A 45 26.21 8.89 4.42
C VAL A 45 24.92 9.59 4.06
N ASP A 46 24.10 8.93 3.27
CA ASP A 46 22.81 9.43 2.77
C ASP A 46 21.70 8.49 3.24
N LEU A 47 21.12 8.84 4.39
CA LEU A 47 20.10 8.04 5.04
C LEU A 47 18.82 8.86 5.12
N PRO A 48 17.64 8.24 4.93
CA PRO A 48 16.37 8.93 5.05
C PRO A 48 16.26 9.69 6.38
N THR A 49 16.00 11.00 6.33
CA THR A 49 15.82 11.88 7.51
C THR A 49 14.99 11.24 8.62
N PRO A 50 13.87 10.54 8.33
CA PRO A 50 13.01 10.01 9.37
C PRO A 50 13.62 8.88 10.23
N LEU A 51 14.74 8.27 9.77
CA LEU A 51 15.54 7.28 10.51
C LEU A 51 16.67 7.89 11.35
N VAL A 52 16.91 9.21 11.20
CA VAL A 52 17.96 9.91 11.91
C VAL A 52 17.42 10.40 13.26
N PRO A 53 18.02 10.03 14.41
CA PRO A 53 17.63 10.54 15.71
C PRO A 53 17.79 12.08 15.74
N THR A 54 16.69 12.83 15.71
CA THR A 54 16.73 14.28 15.51
C THR A 54 17.35 15.03 16.69
N ALA A 55 18.31 15.92 16.40
CA ALA A 55 18.48 17.18 17.12
C ALA A 55 17.94 18.31 16.24
N LYS A 56 16.68 18.74 16.47
CA LYS A 56 16.02 19.82 15.71
C LYS A 56 16.73 21.18 15.83
N ALA A 57 16.72 21.95 14.73
CA ALA A 57 16.25 23.35 14.74
C ALA A 57 15.66 23.73 13.36
N PRO A 58 14.45 24.32 13.27
CA PRO A 58 13.90 24.77 11.99
C PRO A 58 14.48 26.14 11.60
N SER A 59 15.25 26.20 10.52
CA SER A 59 15.48 27.43 9.76
C SER A 59 14.39 27.57 8.68
N ILE A 60 13.90 28.80 8.52
CA ILE A 60 12.98 29.19 7.45
C ILE A 60 13.86 29.57 6.24
N SER A 61 13.83 28.75 5.19
CA SER A 61 14.41 29.04 3.88
C SER A 61 13.29 29.10 2.83
N PHE A 62 13.40 30.01 1.86
CA PHE A 62 12.41 30.29 0.82
C PHE A 62 12.66 29.51 -0.49
N ILE A 63 13.53 28.50 -0.45
CA ILE A 63 13.73 27.52 -1.53
C ILE A 63 13.19 26.19 -1.01
N GLY A 64 12.45 25.45 -1.84
CA GLY A 64 11.76 24.22 -1.46
C GLY A 64 12.72 23.24 -0.78
N LYS A 65 12.37 22.80 0.44
CA LYS A 65 13.13 21.81 1.19
C LYS A 65 12.96 20.46 0.52
N ALA A 66 13.94 20.07 -0.30
CA ALA A 66 14.14 18.70 -0.73
C ALA A 66 15.13 18.05 0.25
N TYR A 67 14.56 17.27 1.18
CA TYR A 67 15.05 16.07 1.90
C TYR A 67 16.50 15.93 2.41
N ALA A 68 16.64 15.03 3.41
CA ALA A 68 17.81 14.64 4.20
C ALA A 68 18.48 15.78 5.03
N ASP A 69 18.20 15.83 6.34
CA ASP A 69 19.10 16.53 7.28
C ASP A 69 20.38 15.69 7.34
N ALA A 70 21.51 16.21 6.84
CA ALA A 70 22.75 15.44 6.94
C ALA A 70 23.05 15.13 8.40
N ILE A 71 23.48 13.90 8.62
CA ILE A 71 24.07 13.51 9.89
C ILE A 71 25.49 14.08 9.93
N THR A 72 25.62 15.40 10.05
CA THR A 72 26.91 16.14 10.15
C THR A 72 27.56 16.00 11.52
N THR A 73 26.98 15.17 12.39
CA THR A 73 27.38 15.01 13.79
C THR A 73 28.02 13.65 14.10
N LEU A 74 28.17 12.78 13.09
CA LEU A 74 28.88 11.52 13.29
C LEU A 74 30.35 11.81 13.60
N ASN A 75 30.86 11.13 14.62
CA ASN A 75 32.25 11.18 15.00
C ASN A 75 32.91 9.82 14.70
N GLU A 76 34.21 9.74 14.92
CA GLU A 76 34.98 8.51 14.70
C GLU A 76 34.38 7.28 15.40
N ASP A 77 33.81 7.42 16.60
CA ASP A 77 33.25 6.30 17.36
C ASP A 77 32.01 5.70 16.70
N ASN A 78 31.33 6.43 15.80
CA ASN A 78 30.18 5.93 15.04
C ASN A 78 30.56 4.93 13.96
N PHE A 79 31.85 4.80 13.63
CA PHE A 79 32.35 3.94 12.57
C PHE A 79 33.15 2.77 13.13
N ALA A 80 32.92 1.59 12.56
CA ALA A 80 33.78 0.44 12.76
C ALA A 80 33.96 -0.29 11.43
N ALA A 81 35.16 -0.80 11.14
CA ALA A 81 35.38 -1.64 9.97
C ALA A 81 35.69 -3.07 10.42
N VAL A 82 35.16 -4.07 9.73
CA VAL A 82 35.34 -5.49 10.07
C VAL A 82 35.66 -6.34 8.85
N TRP A 83 36.37 -7.45 9.07
CA TRP A 83 36.54 -8.51 8.08
C TRP A 83 35.52 -9.62 8.27
N LEU A 84 35.02 -10.14 7.15
CA LEU A 84 34.20 -11.36 7.10
C LEU A 84 35.00 -12.55 6.57
N ASP A 85 34.77 -13.73 7.14
CA ASP A 85 35.30 -15.02 6.65
C ASP A 85 34.53 -15.56 5.43
N ASP A 86 34.93 -16.76 5.00
CA ASP A 86 34.30 -17.54 3.93
C ASP A 86 32.84 -17.94 4.23
N LYS A 87 32.39 -17.77 5.48
CA LYS A 87 31.04 -18.06 5.97
C LYS A 87 30.28 -16.79 6.36
N GLY A 88 30.78 -15.61 5.98
CA GLY A 88 30.11 -14.33 6.26
C GLY A 88 30.11 -13.94 7.74
N LYS A 89 30.99 -14.52 8.56
CA LYS A 89 31.12 -14.21 9.99
C LYS A 89 32.25 -13.25 10.25
N ILE A 90 32.08 -12.40 11.24
CA ILE A 90 33.08 -11.41 11.65
C ILE A 90 34.30 -12.12 12.22
N ILE A 91 35.49 -11.91 11.64
CA ILE A 91 36.73 -12.51 12.14
C ILE A 91 37.56 -11.56 12.99
N GLU A 92 37.64 -10.29 12.60
CA GLU A 92 38.39 -9.27 13.32
C GLU A 92 37.92 -7.88 12.91
N GLN A 93 38.21 -6.89 13.76
CA GLN A 93 38.03 -5.49 13.47
C GLN A 93 39.25 -4.96 12.70
N ILE A 94 38.99 -4.17 11.67
CA ILE A 94 39.99 -3.43 10.89
C ILE A 94 40.35 -2.15 11.64
N GLU A 95 41.66 -1.90 11.77
CA GLU A 95 42.16 -0.65 12.34
C GLU A 95 41.96 0.52 11.36
N ILE A 96 41.14 1.49 11.76
CA ILE A 96 41.02 2.80 11.09
C ILE A 96 42.12 3.70 11.69
N THR A 97 43.09 4.05 10.87
CA THR A 97 44.31 4.77 11.31
C THR A 97 44.18 6.29 11.23
N ASN A 98 43.21 6.76 10.46
CA ASN A 98 42.89 8.17 10.32
C ASN A 98 41.40 8.30 9.99
N TRP A 99 40.74 9.25 10.63
CA TRP A 99 39.36 9.62 10.38
C TRP A 99 39.28 11.14 10.29
N ALA A 100 38.52 11.64 9.31
CA ALA A 100 38.25 13.07 9.18
C ALA A 100 36.85 13.30 8.61
N SER A 101 36.00 13.97 9.37
CA SER A 101 34.83 14.65 8.83
C SER A 101 35.29 15.77 7.90
N GLN A 102 34.68 15.85 6.74
CA GLN A 102 34.84 16.98 5.82
C GLN A 102 33.70 17.97 6.06
N ASP A 103 33.92 19.23 5.65
CA ASP A 103 32.90 20.29 5.74
C ASP A 103 31.76 20.07 4.73
N ASP A 104 31.91 19.12 3.80
CA ASP A 104 30.95 18.82 2.73
C ASP A 104 29.99 17.65 3.05
N GLY A 105 29.98 17.18 4.31
CA GLY A 105 29.14 16.05 4.75
C GLY A 105 29.73 14.67 4.47
N THR A 106 30.93 14.58 3.89
CA THR A 106 31.63 13.31 3.64
C THR A 106 32.62 12.96 4.76
N TYR A 107 32.95 11.67 4.86
CA TYR A 107 33.91 11.15 5.83
C TYR A 107 35.08 10.49 5.11
N THR A 108 36.30 10.87 5.49
CA THR A 108 37.52 10.19 5.02
C THR A 108 38.02 9.22 6.07
N LEU A 109 38.14 7.94 5.71
CA LEU A 109 38.66 6.87 6.57
C LEU A 109 39.88 6.24 5.92
N THR A 110 40.99 6.13 6.67
CA THR A 110 42.19 5.45 6.20
C THR A 110 42.33 4.09 6.88
N GLY A 111 42.13 3.03 6.11
CA GLY A 111 42.25 1.66 6.58
C GLY A 111 43.52 0.99 6.05
N ASN A 112 44.04 0.04 6.83
CA ASN A 112 45.17 -0.79 6.41
C ASN A 112 44.71 -2.02 5.60
N LEU A 113 43.97 -1.78 4.53
CA LEU A 113 43.46 -2.80 3.62
C LEU A 113 43.43 -2.28 2.17
N ARG A 114 43.39 -3.22 1.22
CA ARG A 114 42.97 -2.91 -0.16
C ARG A 114 41.46 -2.99 -0.27
N VAL A 115 40.89 -2.35 -1.28
CA VAL A 115 39.46 -2.52 -1.63
C VAL A 115 39.07 -4.01 -1.72
N ARG A 116 37.99 -4.38 -1.04
CA ARG A 116 37.52 -5.76 -0.86
C ARG A 116 36.02 -5.79 -0.57
N ILE A 117 35.35 -6.81 -1.11
CA ILE A 117 33.92 -7.04 -0.89
C ILE A 117 33.59 -7.60 0.51
N ASN A 118 34.54 -8.26 1.18
CA ASN A 118 34.39 -8.86 2.51
C ASN A 118 35.00 -8.03 3.64
N ALA A 119 35.49 -6.82 3.32
CA ALA A 119 35.76 -5.80 4.30
C ALA A 119 34.56 -4.85 4.33
N VAL A 120 34.03 -4.59 5.52
CA VAL A 120 32.73 -3.91 5.68
C VAL A 120 32.90 -2.74 6.60
N LEU A 121 32.40 -1.59 6.19
CA LEU A 121 32.20 -0.46 7.09
C LEU A 121 30.84 -0.61 7.75
N LEU A 122 30.80 -0.56 9.07
CA LEU A 122 29.62 -0.56 9.92
C LEU A 122 29.44 0.83 10.50
N VAL A 123 28.21 1.33 10.47
CA VAL A 123 27.84 2.63 11.01
C VAL A 123 26.63 2.50 11.93
N ASP A 124 26.75 3.06 13.13
CA ASP A 124 25.65 3.20 14.08
C ASP A 124 25.40 4.70 14.31
N LEU A 125 24.18 5.14 14.00
CA LEU A 125 23.78 6.54 14.14
C LEU A 125 23.62 6.96 15.60
N ALA A 126 23.33 6.01 16.50
CA ALA A 126 23.04 6.27 17.90
C ALA A 126 24.28 6.15 18.81
N GLY A 127 25.40 5.63 18.30
CA GLY A 127 26.60 5.44 19.08
C GLY A 127 27.64 4.57 18.41
N GLN A 128 28.33 3.74 19.20
CA GLN A 128 29.38 2.87 18.70
C GLN A 128 28.79 1.56 18.16
N PRO A 129 29.15 1.13 16.92
CA PRO A 129 28.72 -0.15 16.37
C PRO A 129 29.00 -1.32 17.31
N GLN A 130 27.96 -2.05 17.71
CA GLN A 130 28.07 -3.23 18.57
C GLN A 130 28.02 -4.52 17.74
N PHE A 131 29.07 -5.33 17.82
CA PHE A 131 29.17 -6.61 17.09
C PHE A 131 29.97 -7.66 17.86
N THR A 132 29.81 -8.93 17.48
CA THR A 132 30.49 -10.07 18.12
C THR A 132 31.37 -10.80 17.10
N ILE A 133 32.65 -11.00 17.43
CA ILE A 133 33.56 -11.84 16.63
C ILE A 133 33.06 -13.29 16.63
N GLY A 134 33.00 -13.90 15.45
CA GLY A 134 32.52 -15.26 15.21
C GLY A 134 31.02 -15.35 14.90
N GLU A 135 30.30 -14.24 14.92
CA GLU A 135 28.88 -14.13 14.57
C GLU A 135 28.69 -13.42 13.21
N ALA A 136 27.49 -13.52 12.65
CA ALA A 136 27.11 -12.79 11.45
C ALA A 136 26.97 -11.29 11.74
N LEU A 137 26.89 -10.47 10.68
CA LEU A 137 26.65 -9.04 10.83
C LEU A 137 25.33 -8.76 11.57
N PRO A 138 25.30 -7.77 12.49
CA PRO A 138 24.06 -7.37 13.17
C PRO A 138 23.06 -6.72 12.22
N GLU A 139 21.76 -7.01 12.42
CA GLU A 139 20.66 -6.44 11.61
C GLU A 139 20.36 -4.96 11.91
N GLY A 140 20.90 -4.40 13.00
CA GLY A 140 20.62 -3.04 13.46
C GLY A 140 21.65 -1.98 13.04
N LEU A 141 22.62 -2.33 12.20
CA LEU A 141 23.71 -1.45 11.78
C LEU A 141 23.63 -1.17 10.29
N TYR A 142 23.92 0.07 9.89
CA TYR A 142 24.11 0.41 8.48
C TYR A 142 25.46 -0.13 8.01
N MET A 143 25.54 -0.54 6.74
CA MET A 143 26.73 -1.22 6.25
C MET A 143 26.97 -1.01 4.76
N VAL A 144 28.24 -0.88 4.39
CA VAL A 144 28.66 -0.83 2.99
C VAL A 144 29.98 -1.61 2.84
N PRO A 145 30.13 -2.45 1.79
CA PRO A 145 31.40 -3.09 1.54
C PRO A 145 32.44 -2.05 1.12
N LEU A 146 33.67 -2.19 1.61
CA LEU A 146 34.83 -1.38 1.25
C LEU A 146 35.39 -1.79 -0.13
N ALA A 147 34.51 -1.93 -1.12
CA ALA A 147 34.80 -2.45 -2.47
C ALA A 147 35.28 -1.37 -3.46
N SER A 148 35.19 -0.09 -3.09
CA SER A 148 35.62 1.09 -3.84
C SER A 148 36.26 2.10 -2.89
N GLU A 149 37.10 3.01 -3.40
CA GLU A 149 37.67 4.13 -2.63
C GLU A 149 36.63 5.22 -2.37
N ARG A 150 35.55 5.27 -3.15
CA ARG A 150 34.42 6.17 -2.95
C ARG A 150 33.14 5.37 -2.81
N LEU A 151 32.40 5.61 -1.73
CA LEU A 151 31.28 4.80 -1.29
C LEU A 151 30.12 5.71 -0.88
N ALA A 152 28.90 5.32 -1.27
CA ALA A 152 27.68 5.84 -0.68
C ALA A 152 27.15 4.79 0.30
N LEU A 153 26.91 5.20 1.54
CA LEU A 153 26.17 4.41 2.52
C LEU A 153 24.73 4.91 2.48
N THR A 154 23.85 4.07 1.95
CA THR A 154 22.41 4.31 1.85
C THR A 154 21.64 3.18 2.53
N LEU A 155 20.32 3.35 2.73
CA LEU A 155 19.50 2.31 3.32
C LEU A 155 19.46 1.07 2.40
N GLU A 156 19.25 1.26 1.11
CA GLU A 156 19.10 0.18 0.12
C GLU A 156 20.41 -0.58 -0.10
N SER A 157 21.55 0.11 -0.15
CA SER A 157 22.87 -0.55 -0.23
C SER A 157 23.17 -1.36 1.03
N SER A 158 22.76 -0.87 2.21
CA SER A 158 22.86 -1.60 3.47
C SER A 158 21.98 -2.86 3.48
N LEU A 159 20.73 -2.76 3.03
CA LEU A 159 19.81 -3.89 2.96
C LEU A 159 20.27 -4.94 1.94
N ALA A 160 20.76 -4.53 0.77
CA ALA A 160 21.30 -5.46 -0.24
C ALA A 160 22.52 -6.22 0.30
N TYR A 161 23.45 -5.52 0.96
CA TYR A 161 24.63 -6.16 1.55
C TYR A 161 24.29 -7.06 2.74
N LEU A 162 23.33 -6.66 3.57
CA LEU A 162 22.83 -7.52 4.66
C LEU A 162 22.17 -8.79 4.09
N ALA A 163 21.37 -8.68 3.03
CA ALA A 163 20.77 -9.84 2.36
C ALA A 163 21.84 -10.81 1.82
N LEU A 164 22.89 -10.27 1.18
CA LEU A 164 24.05 -11.06 0.75
C LEU A 164 24.67 -11.81 1.93
N THR A 165 25.04 -11.10 2.99
CA THR A 165 25.79 -11.71 4.11
C THR A 165 24.97 -12.73 4.89
N GLN A 166 23.65 -12.51 5.03
CA GLN A 166 22.72 -13.51 5.57
C GLN A 166 22.67 -14.77 4.70
N ARG A 167 22.65 -14.61 3.37
CA ARG A 167 22.71 -15.73 2.43
C ARG A 167 24.03 -16.50 2.55
N VAL A 168 25.16 -15.80 2.54
CA VAL A 168 26.50 -16.39 2.69
C VAL A 168 26.61 -17.16 4.01
N ALA A 169 26.05 -16.62 5.10
CA ALA A 169 26.02 -17.30 6.40
C ALA A 169 25.16 -18.56 6.40
N ALA A 170 24.04 -18.56 5.65
CA ALA A 170 23.17 -19.72 5.49
C ALA A 170 23.81 -20.83 4.63
N ASP A 171 24.45 -20.45 3.53
CA ASP A 171 25.07 -21.37 2.56
C ASP A 171 26.47 -21.81 2.99
N GLY A 172 27.12 -21.05 3.86
CA GLY A 172 28.51 -21.26 4.29
C GLY A 172 29.54 -21.00 3.20
N ASN A 173 29.21 -20.21 2.16
CA ASN A 173 30.11 -19.82 1.08
C ASN A 173 29.61 -18.55 0.35
N TRP A 174 30.50 -17.88 -0.38
CA TRP A 174 30.21 -16.61 -1.09
C TRP A 174 29.55 -16.79 -2.48
N GLY A 175 29.32 -18.03 -2.92
CA GLY A 175 28.70 -18.37 -4.21
C GLY A 175 29.26 -17.59 -5.39
N VAL A 176 28.42 -16.83 -6.08
CA VAL A 176 28.77 -16.03 -7.27
C VAL A 176 29.84 -14.96 -6.98
N PHE A 177 29.98 -14.54 -5.73
CA PHE A 177 30.99 -13.58 -5.28
C PHE A 177 32.32 -14.22 -4.84
N THR A 178 32.45 -15.55 -4.91
CA THR A 178 33.65 -16.28 -4.46
C THR A 178 34.93 -15.80 -5.16
N GLU A 179 34.87 -15.47 -6.46
CA GLU A 179 36.06 -14.98 -7.17
C GLU A 179 36.49 -13.59 -6.68
N ALA A 180 35.53 -12.69 -6.41
CA ALA A 180 35.80 -11.37 -5.85
C ALA A 180 36.37 -11.49 -4.43
N PHE A 181 35.81 -12.39 -3.62
CA PHE A 181 36.31 -12.74 -2.28
C PHE A 181 37.76 -13.25 -2.30
N GLN A 182 38.07 -14.26 -3.14
CA GLN A 182 39.38 -14.92 -3.14
C GLN A 182 40.48 -14.09 -3.83
N ASN A 183 40.19 -13.51 -5.00
CA ASN A 183 41.19 -12.87 -5.84
C ASN A 183 41.38 -11.39 -5.48
N GLY A 184 40.28 -10.71 -5.13
CA GLY A 184 40.25 -9.31 -4.72
C GLY A 184 41.03 -8.37 -5.65
N SER A 185 40.97 -8.62 -6.96
CA SER A 185 41.45 -7.65 -7.94
C SER A 185 40.48 -6.46 -7.98
N GLY A 186 40.99 -5.26 -8.27
CA GLY A 186 40.13 -4.06 -8.34
C GLY A 186 38.97 -4.22 -9.33
N SER A 187 39.20 -4.88 -10.47
CA SER A 187 38.15 -5.12 -11.47
C SER A 187 37.08 -6.11 -11.00
N LYS A 188 37.45 -7.17 -10.28
CA LYS A 188 36.48 -8.16 -9.79
C LYS A 188 35.65 -7.62 -8.62
N ASN A 189 36.27 -6.83 -7.75
CA ASN A 189 35.54 -6.12 -6.70
C ASN A 189 34.57 -5.08 -7.27
N LEU A 190 34.96 -4.36 -8.33
CA LEU A 190 34.08 -3.39 -8.98
C LEU A 190 32.85 -4.06 -9.60
N LEU A 191 33.03 -5.18 -10.31
CA LEU A 191 31.91 -5.94 -10.88
C LEU A 191 30.99 -6.47 -9.78
N ALA A 192 31.55 -7.09 -8.74
CA ALA A 192 30.77 -7.55 -7.59
C ALA A 192 30.01 -6.40 -6.88
N TYR A 193 30.61 -5.21 -6.84
CA TYR A 193 29.95 -4.05 -6.28
C TYR A 193 28.79 -3.57 -7.16
N LEU A 194 28.96 -3.54 -8.49
CA LEU A 194 27.89 -3.22 -9.44
C LEU A 194 26.71 -4.19 -9.34
N ASP A 195 26.99 -5.49 -9.25
CA ASP A 195 25.97 -6.54 -9.05
C ASP A 195 25.15 -6.29 -7.77
N LEU A 196 25.79 -5.87 -6.67
CA LEU A 196 25.08 -5.53 -5.45
C LEU A 196 24.28 -4.23 -5.56
N GLN A 197 24.72 -3.29 -6.39
CA GLN A 197 23.93 -2.09 -6.65
C GLN A 197 22.68 -2.39 -7.45
N GLU A 198 22.72 -3.34 -8.39
CA GLU A 198 21.51 -3.81 -9.07
C GLU A 198 20.48 -4.34 -8.07
N VAL A 199 20.90 -5.15 -7.09
CA VAL A 199 20.03 -5.63 -6.00
C VAL A 199 19.52 -4.47 -5.13
N ALA A 200 20.36 -3.48 -4.82
CA ALA A 200 19.98 -2.32 -4.03
C ALA A 200 18.94 -1.43 -4.73
N GLU A 201 19.14 -1.15 -6.01
CA GLU A 201 18.19 -0.41 -6.85
C GLU A 201 16.83 -1.14 -6.92
N ASP A 202 16.87 -2.46 -7.08
CA ASP A 202 15.68 -3.30 -7.10
C ASP A 202 14.91 -3.25 -5.77
N LEU A 203 15.64 -3.27 -4.64
CA LEU A 203 15.05 -3.12 -3.30
C LEU A 203 14.46 -1.73 -3.10
N ARG A 204 15.17 -0.67 -3.48
CA ARG A 204 14.66 0.71 -3.41
C ARG A 204 13.34 0.83 -4.15
N ASP A 205 13.31 0.39 -5.41
CA ASP A 205 12.15 0.55 -6.28
C ASP A 205 10.94 -0.32 -5.86
N THR A 206 11.17 -1.44 -5.14
CA THR A 206 10.08 -2.33 -4.69
C THR A 206 9.63 -2.14 -3.26
N LEU A 207 10.57 -1.92 -2.35
CA LEU A 207 10.34 -1.93 -0.91
C LEU A 207 10.00 -0.55 -0.39
N PHE A 208 10.74 0.48 -0.80
CA PHE A 208 10.64 1.82 -0.18
C PHE A 208 9.26 2.48 -0.37
N PRO A 209 8.56 2.30 -1.50
CA PRO A 209 7.17 2.76 -1.64
C PRO A 209 6.17 2.09 -0.68
N LYS A 210 6.58 1.05 0.06
CA LYS A 210 5.71 0.24 0.92
C LYS A 210 6.05 0.31 2.40
N ILE A 211 7.12 1.02 2.76
CA ILE A 211 7.57 1.14 4.14
C ILE A 211 7.61 2.61 4.53
N GLY A 212 7.03 2.92 5.69
CA GLY A 212 7.27 4.19 6.36
C GLY A 212 8.53 4.08 7.22
N MET A 213 9.24 5.18 7.39
CA MET A 213 10.54 5.22 8.06
C MET A 213 10.55 6.08 9.31
N GLU A 214 9.63 7.05 9.44
CA GLU A 214 9.60 7.98 10.56
C GLU A 214 9.40 7.30 11.91
N GLY A 215 10.37 7.51 12.80
CA GLY A 215 10.33 6.97 14.16
C GLY A 215 10.75 5.51 14.27
N LEU A 216 11.24 4.90 13.18
CA LEU A 216 11.78 3.55 13.18
C LEU A 216 13.32 3.54 13.25
N THR A 217 13.88 2.52 13.90
CA THR A 217 15.29 2.17 13.74
C THR A 217 15.44 1.18 12.58
N LEU A 218 16.66 0.99 12.06
CA LEU A 218 16.93 -0.08 11.09
C LEU A 218 16.51 -1.46 11.63
N LYS A 219 16.66 -1.68 12.94
CA LYS A 219 16.21 -2.91 13.59
C LYS A 219 14.69 -3.08 13.55
N ASP A 220 13.93 -1.99 13.71
CA ASP A 220 12.47 -2.02 13.62
C ASP A 220 12.03 -2.28 12.18
N LEU A 221 12.67 -1.64 11.19
CA LEU A 221 12.46 -1.95 9.76
C LEU A 221 12.73 -3.42 9.46
N MET A 222 13.86 -3.94 9.94
CA MET A 222 14.22 -5.35 9.81
C MET A 222 13.27 -6.29 10.54
N SER A 223 12.34 -5.81 11.37
CA SER A 223 11.31 -6.64 11.98
C SER A 223 10.09 -6.88 11.08
N LEU A 224 9.85 -6.00 10.09
CA LEU A 224 8.75 -6.08 9.14
C LEU A 224 8.87 -7.31 8.25
N SER A 225 7.74 -7.99 8.01
CA SER A 225 7.72 -9.22 7.21
C SER A 225 8.00 -8.91 5.74
N ILE A 226 7.53 -7.77 5.23
CA ILE A 226 7.77 -7.34 3.84
C ILE A 226 9.25 -7.11 3.55
N VAL A 227 9.98 -6.49 4.48
CA VAL A 227 11.43 -6.21 4.36
C VAL A 227 12.20 -7.52 4.27
N LYS A 228 11.96 -8.44 5.21
CA LYS A 228 12.63 -9.76 5.22
C LYS A 228 12.32 -10.57 3.96
N SER A 229 11.05 -10.57 3.54
CA SER A 229 10.61 -11.32 2.37
C SER A 229 11.26 -10.80 1.10
N MET A 230 11.27 -9.47 0.90
CA MET A 230 11.87 -8.85 -0.28
C MET A 230 13.40 -9.06 -0.32
N MET A 231 14.11 -8.78 0.77
CA MET A 231 15.56 -8.99 0.84
C MET A 231 15.94 -10.43 0.49
N LYS A 232 15.27 -11.40 1.11
CA LYS A 232 15.53 -12.82 0.87
C LYS A 232 15.20 -13.23 -0.57
N GLY A 233 14.05 -12.79 -1.09
CA GLY A 233 13.63 -13.11 -2.45
C GLY A 233 14.58 -12.56 -3.50
N ARG A 234 15.00 -11.30 -3.34
CA ARG A 234 15.92 -10.63 -4.28
C ARG A 234 17.27 -11.29 -4.35
N ILE A 235 17.88 -11.59 -3.21
CA ILE A 235 19.20 -12.20 -3.21
C ILE A 235 19.14 -13.65 -3.73
N GLU A 236 18.07 -14.40 -3.44
CA GLU A 236 17.88 -15.77 -3.98
C GLU A 236 17.72 -15.76 -5.51
N ARG A 237 16.90 -14.84 -6.03
CA ARG A 237 16.71 -14.69 -7.48
C ARG A 237 18.01 -14.32 -8.16
N PHE A 238 18.73 -13.31 -7.65
CA PHE A 238 20.01 -12.88 -8.20
C PHE A 238 21.00 -14.05 -8.29
N PHE A 239 21.21 -14.80 -7.21
CA PHE A 239 22.10 -15.96 -7.22
C PHE A 239 21.66 -17.03 -8.23
N THR A 240 20.35 -17.30 -8.34
CA THR A 240 19.84 -18.32 -9.26
C THR A 240 19.99 -17.89 -10.72
N GLU A 241 19.78 -16.61 -11.04
CA GLU A 241 19.95 -16.06 -12.39
C GLU A 241 21.42 -16.09 -12.84
N GLN A 242 22.37 -15.84 -11.93
CA GLN A 242 23.80 -15.93 -12.22
C GLN A 242 24.30 -17.37 -12.46
N GLU A 243 23.54 -18.38 -12.02
CA GLU A 243 23.81 -19.80 -12.30
C GLU A 243 23.18 -20.29 -13.62
N ALA A 244 22.51 -19.40 -14.37
CA ALA A 244 21.86 -19.76 -15.62
C ALA A 244 22.86 -20.30 -16.66
N ILE A 245 22.47 -21.36 -17.36
CA ILE A 245 23.24 -21.96 -18.45
C ILE A 245 22.79 -21.39 -19.80
N GLU A 246 23.69 -21.29 -20.77
CA GLU A 246 23.37 -20.80 -22.12
C GLU A 246 22.17 -21.55 -22.71
N ALA A 247 21.14 -20.80 -23.11
CA ALA A 247 19.89 -21.34 -23.63
C ALA A 247 19.81 -21.21 -25.16
N ASN A 248 18.91 -21.99 -25.75
CA ASN A 248 18.60 -21.87 -27.17
C ASN A 248 17.54 -20.77 -27.39
N ILE A 249 17.97 -19.54 -27.68
CA ILE A 249 17.06 -18.41 -27.86
C ILE A 249 16.09 -18.60 -29.03
N GLN A 250 16.51 -19.27 -30.11
CA GLN A 250 15.62 -19.59 -31.22
C GLN A 250 14.47 -20.49 -30.76
N ALA A 251 14.75 -21.49 -29.93
CA ALA A 251 13.71 -22.35 -29.36
C ALA A 251 12.80 -21.56 -28.41
N ILE A 252 13.36 -20.75 -27.52
CA ILE A 252 12.60 -19.90 -26.59
C ILE A 252 11.64 -18.98 -27.35
N LEU A 253 12.11 -18.30 -28.39
CA LEU A 253 11.25 -17.43 -29.22
C LEU A 253 10.20 -18.22 -30.00
N THR A 254 10.50 -19.44 -30.43
CA THR A 254 9.53 -20.29 -31.15
C THR A 254 8.42 -20.80 -30.23
N ASP A 255 8.78 -21.26 -29.04
CA ASP A 255 7.85 -21.78 -28.03
C ASP A 255 7.10 -20.65 -27.29
N GLY A 256 7.76 -19.50 -27.18
CA GLY A 256 7.32 -18.31 -26.49
C GLY A 256 7.84 -18.22 -25.06
N TYR A 257 8.15 -17.00 -24.65
CA TYR A 257 8.44 -16.67 -23.25
C TYR A 257 7.43 -15.67 -22.70
N TRP A 258 7.27 -15.68 -21.39
CA TRP A 258 6.33 -14.85 -20.67
C TRP A 258 7.04 -13.83 -19.79
N GLN A 259 6.51 -12.62 -19.77
CA GLN A 259 6.80 -11.62 -18.76
C GLN A 259 5.54 -11.43 -17.92
N VAL A 260 5.72 -11.26 -16.61
CA VAL A 260 4.63 -11.01 -15.66
C VAL A 260 4.93 -9.68 -14.98
N SER A 261 3.93 -8.82 -14.95
CA SER A 261 3.97 -7.56 -14.22
C SER A 261 2.65 -7.33 -13.48
N THR A 262 2.62 -6.30 -12.64
CA THR A 262 1.51 -5.96 -11.77
C THR A 262 1.34 -4.46 -11.73
N PHE A 263 0.10 -4.01 -11.55
CA PHE A 263 -0.21 -2.60 -11.39
C PHE A 263 -1.16 -2.40 -10.21
N ASN A 264 -1.12 -1.22 -9.61
CA ASN A 264 -1.98 -0.85 -8.49
C ASN A 264 -2.15 0.68 -8.47
N ASN A 265 -3.37 1.17 -8.72
CA ASN A 265 -3.74 2.57 -8.71
C ASN A 265 -5.21 2.75 -8.30
N ASN A 266 -5.71 3.98 -8.23
CA ASN A 266 -7.11 4.26 -7.85
C ASN A 266 -8.14 3.70 -8.84
N ASN A 267 -7.75 3.34 -10.07
CA ASN A 267 -8.64 2.67 -11.02
C ASN A 267 -8.69 1.15 -10.79
N GLY A 268 -7.75 0.59 -10.01
CA GLY A 268 -7.71 -0.82 -9.65
C GLY A 268 -6.29 -1.35 -9.50
N SER A 269 -6.21 -2.59 -9.02
CA SER A 269 -5.01 -3.41 -9.08
C SER A 269 -5.20 -4.57 -10.06
N GLY A 270 -4.08 -5.13 -10.53
CA GLY A 270 -4.15 -6.25 -11.44
C GLY A 270 -2.79 -6.83 -11.81
N ILE A 271 -2.87 -7.89 -12.61
CA ILE A 271 -1.72 -8.62 -13.16
C ILE A 271 -1.75 -8.40 -14.66
N ARG A 272 -0.59 -8.09 -15.24
CA ARG A 272 -0.36 -8.07 -16.67
C ARG A 272 0.61 -9.18 -17.02
N SER A 273 0.41 -9.77 -18.19
CA SER A 273 1.33 -10.77 -18.68
C SER A 273 1.39 -10.74 -20.19
N ASP A 274 2.62 -10.78 -20.68
CA ASP A 274 2.92 -10.62 -22.10
C ASP A 274 3.65 -11.88 -22.57
N VAL A 275 3.17 -12.48 -23.66
CA VAL A 275 3.86 -13.60 -24.32
C VAL A 275 4.43 -13.17 -25.65
N THR A 276 5.75 -13.31 -25.80
CA THR A 276 6.44 -13.01 -27.05
C THR A 276 6.77 -14.31 -27.77
N ARG A 277 6.37 -14.41 -29.05
CA ARG A 277 6.60 -15.57 -29.92
C ARG A 277 7.06 -15.14 -31.32
N TYR A 278 7.82 -16.02 -31.97
CA TYR A 278 8.28 -15.83 -33.35
C TYR A 278 8.16 -17.13 -34.13
N ASP A 279 7.37 -17.11 -35.21
CA ASP A 279 7.11 -18.31 -36.03
C ASP A 279 8.10 -18.52 -37.19
N GLY A 280 9.14 -17.68 -37.27
CA GLY A 280 10.08 -17.63 -38.39
C GLY A 280 9.74 -16.58 -39.45
N SER A 281 8.58 -15.92 -39.35
CA SER A 281 8.15 -14.86 -40.27
C SER A 281 7.58 -13.64 -39.56
N GLU A 282 6.79 -13.84 -38.52
CA GLU A 282 6.10 -12.79 -37.78
C GLU A 282 6.41 -12.93 -36.29
N THR A 283 6.70 -11.79 -35.65
CA THR A 283 6.70 -11.69 -34.19
C THR A 283 5.30 -11.35 -33.72
N THR A 284 4.83 -12.11 -32.74
CA THR A 284 3.55 -11.92 -32.06
C THR A 284 3.83 -11.64 -30.59
N ILE A 285 3.27 -10.54 -30.07
CA ILE A 285 3.25 -10.26 -28.63
C ILE A 285 1.78 -10.19 -28.23
N VAL A 286 1.36 -11.06 -27.31
CA VAL A 286 -0.01 -11.08 -26.79
C VAL A 286 0.03 -10.57 -25.36
N GLU A 287 -0.67 -9.47 -25.11
CA GLU A 287 -0.76 -8.84 -23.80
C GLU A 287 -2.10 -9.20 -23.16
N SER A 288 -2.01 -9.77 -21.97
CA SER A 288 -3.16 -10.17 -21.18
C SER A 288 -3.17 -9.43 -19.86
N ARG A 289 -4.37 -9.13 -19.36
CA ARG A 289 -4.57 -8.50 -18.06
C ARG A 289 -5.68 -9.17 -17.28
N TRP A 290 -5.47 -9.22 -15.98
CA TRP A 290 -6.51 -9.45 -14.99
C TRP A 290 -6.67 -8.15 -14.22
N GLU A 291 -7.89 -7.63 -14.22
CA GLU A 291 -8.29 -6.52 -13.36
C GLU A 291 -9.00 -7.11 -12.15
N LYS A 292 -8.73 -6.56 -10.98
CA LYS A 292 -9.44 -6.92 -9.76
C LYS A 292 -10.91 -6.49 -9.86
N SER A 293 -11.78 -7.36 -10.36
CA SER A 293 -13.24 -7.14 -10.43
C SER A 293 -13.98 -8.16 -9.57
N GLY A 294 -14.26 -7.80 -8.31
CA GLY A 294 -15.16 -8.56 -7.43
C GLY A 294 -14.59 -9.88 -6.89
N ASN A 295 -15.48 -10.86 -6.71
CA ASN A 295 -15.20 -12.16 -6.07
C ASN A 295 -14.60 -13.23 -6.99
N GLU A 296 -14.26 -12.88 -8.23
CA GLU A 296 -13.78 -13.86 -9.19
C GLU A 296 -12.29 -14.17 -8.98
N ASP A 297 -11.91 -15.43 -9.21
CA ASP A 297 -10.52 -15.85 -9.26
C ASP A 297 -9.74 -15.11 -10.37
N ILE A 298 -8.41 -15.17 -10.28
CA ILE A 298 -7.52 -14.54 -11.26
C ILE A 298 -7.72 -15.21 -12.63
N ASN A 299 -8.39 -14.51 -13.54
CA ASN A 299 -8.56 -14.91 -14.93
C ASN A 299 -8.02 -13.83 -15.87
N LEU A 300 -7.03 -14.19 -16.69
CA LEU A 300 -6.41 -13.26 -17.63
C LEU A 300 -7.25 -13.13 -18.90
N SER A 301 -7.49 -11.89 -19.30
CA SER A 301 -8.13 -11.54 -20.56
C SER A 301 -7.11 -10.89 -21.50
N GLU A 302 -7.02 -11.38 -22.72
CA GLU A 302 -6.26 -10.71 -23.78
C GLU A 302 -6.90 -9.34 -24.06
N PHE A 303 -6.10 -8.27 -23.99
CA PHE A 303 -6.58 -6.92 -24.30
C PHE A 303 -5.89 -6.31 -25.52
N PHE A 304 -4.70 -6.81 -25.88
CA PHE A 304 -3.97 -6.36 -27.05
C PHE A 304 -3.11 -7.47 -27.65
N THR A 305 -3.00 -7.48 -28.98
CA THR A 305 -2.07 -8.35 -29.71
C THR A 305 -1.31 -7.54 -30.75
N TYR A 306 0.01 -7.50 -30.60
CA TYR A 306 0.94 -6.97 -31.58
C TYR A 306 1.30 -8.03 -32.61
N LEU A 307 1.22 -7.66 -33.89
CA LEU A 307 1.62 -8.43 -35.05
C LEU A 307 2.60 -7.60 -35.88
N SER A 308 3.86 -8.01 -35.92
CA SER A 308 4.92 -7.23 -36.58
C SER A 308 4.68 -6.94 -38.07
N GLY A 309 3.81 -7.71 -38.75
CA GLY A 309 3.46 -7.49 -40.15
C GLY A 309 2.30 -6.53 -40.38
N THR A 310 1.43 -6.29 -39.39
CA THR A 310 0.14 -5.61 -39.61
C THR A 310 -0.26 -4.57 -38.57
N THR A 311 0.34 -4.56 -37.38
CA THR A 311 0.01 -3.55 -36.36
C THR A 311 0.48 -2.17 -36.81
N ALA A 312 -0.41 -1.19 -36.70
CA ALA A 312 -0.12 0.22 -36.98
C ALA A 312 -0.15 1.01 -35.68
N PHE A 313 0.82 1.90 -35.50
CA PHE A 313 0.95 2.76 -34.32
C PHE A 313 0.61 4.22 -34.65
N GLY A 314 -0.05 4.88 -33.70
CA GLY A 314 -0.30 6.31 -33.70
C GLY A 314 0.82 7.10 -33.02
N SER A 315 0.66 8.42 -32.97
CA SER A 315 1.60 9.31 -32.26
C SER A 315 1.53 9.16 -30.74
N GLU A 316 0.42 8.66 -30.21
CA GLU A 316 0.22 8.43 -28.76
C GLU A 316 0.96 7.17 -28.27
N ASP A 317 1.41 6.30 -29.18
CA ASP A 317 2.13 5.06 -28.85
C ASP A 317 3.66 5.27 -28.78
N ILE A 318 4.14 6.50 -29.02
CA ILE A 318 5.57 6.81 -29.06
C ILE A 318 6.11 6.85 -27.63
N ASN A 319 7.10 5.99 -27.34
CA ASN A 319 7.74 5.93 -26.02
C ASN A 319 9.05 6.72 -25.97
N LYS A 320 9.87 6.58 -27.02
CA LYS A 320 11.19 7.22 -27.15
C LYS A 320 11.44 7.57 -28.62
N PHE A 321 12.47 8.36 -28.88
CA PHE A 321 13.03 8.58 -30.20
C PHE A 321 14.45 8.06 -30.25
N VAL A 322 14.85 7.55 -31.42
CA VAL A 322 16.23 7.15 -31.70
C VAL A 322 16.81 7.99 -32.83
N LEU A 323 18.07 8.37 -32.69
CA LEU A 323 18.79 9.10 -33.73
C LEU A 323 19.29 8.13 -34.82
N THR A 324 18.87 8.39 -36.06
CA THR A 324 19.30 7.68 -37.28
C THR A 324 19.98 8.64 -38.25
N ASP A 325 20.49 8.11 -39.38
CA ASP A 325 20.98 8.94 -40.49
C ASP A 325 19.89 9.80 -41.14
N GLU A 326 18.61 9.44 -40.98
CA GLU A 326 17.45 10.19 -41.48
C GLU A 326 16.91 11.20 -40.46
N GLY A 327 17.42 11.19 -39.23
CA GLY A 327 16.98 12.04 -38.12
C GLY A 327 16.37 11.24 -36.97
N TRP A 328 15.53 11.90 -36.16
CA TRP A 328 14.85 11.27 -35.02
C TRP A 328 13.67 10.41 -35.48
N ILE A 329 13.74 9.11 -35.21
CA ILE A 329 12.69 8.13 -35.53
C ILE A 329 11.96 7.72 -34.24
N PRO A 330 10.62 7.70 -34.21
CA PRO A 330 9.86 7.25 -33.05
C PRO A 330 10.02 5.74 -32.82
N LEU A 331 10.12 5.36 -31.55
CA LEU A 331 10.14 3.98 -31.05
C LEU A 331 8.83 3.67 -30.33
N PHE A 332 8.32 2.46 -30.54
CA PHE A 332 7.04 1.99 -29.99
C PHE A 332 7.20 0.96 -28.87
N SER A 333 8.43 0.55 -28.55
CA SER A 333 8.75 -0.47 -27.54
C SER A 333 8.25 -1.88 -27.85
N TYR A 334 7.90 -2.14 -29.11
CA TYR A 334 7.55 -3.48 -29.61
C TYR A 334 8.65 -3.99 -30.53
N LEU A 335 9.40 -4.99 -30.05
CA LEU A 335 10.50 -5.55 -30.81
C LEU A 335 10.02 -6.65 -31.77
N LYS A 336 10.42 -6.57 -33.05
CA LYS A 336 10.26 -7.62 -34.05
C LYS A 336 11.57 -8.36 -34.29
N VAL A 337 11.49 -9.68 -34.36
CA VAL A 337 12.62 -10.56 -34.67
C VAL A 337 12.97 -10.45 -36.15
N ILE A 338 14.20 -10.07 -36.44
CA ILE A 338 14.78 -10.02 -37.80
C ILE A 338 15.43 -11.37 -38.14
N SER A 339 16.14 -11.96 -37.18
CA SER A 339 16.74 -13.29 -37.33
C SER A 339 16.96 -13.94 -35.97
N ALA A 340 16.71 -15.24 -35.86
CA ALA A 340 16.97 -16.01 -34.65
C ALA A 340 17.90 -17.19 -34.96
N LEU A 341 19.01 -17.27 -34.22
CA LEU A 341 19.95 -18.39 -34.20
C LEU A 341 19.92 -19.03 -32.80
N PRO A 342 20.47 -20.25 -32.62
CA PRO A 342 20.43 -20.89 -31.31
C PRO A 342 21.03 -20.06 -30.17
N ALA A 343 22.14 -19.36 -30.39
CA ALA A 343 22.82 -18.58 -29.34
C ALA A 343 22.40 -17.11 -29.27
N SER A 344 21.81 -16.56 -30.33
CA SER A 344 21.42 -15.15 -30.36
C SER A 344 20.29 -14.84 -31.35
N ALA A 345 19.49 -13.82 -31.04
CA ALA A 345 18.49 -13.27 -31.95
C ALA A 345 18.77 -11.79 -32.19
N LEU A 346 18.61 -11.33 -33.43
CA LEU A 346 18.59 -9.91 -33.78
C LEU A 346 17.13 -9.46 -33.82
N MET A 347 16.81 -8.47 -33.02
CA MET A 347 15.50 -7.84 -32.96
C MET A 347 15.62 -6.35 -33.25
N THR A 348 14.55 -5.70 -33.70
CA THR A 348 14.52 -4.25 -33.89
C THR A 348 13.15 -3.72 -33.51
N ASP A 349 13.04 -2.45 -33.14
CA ASP A 349 11.76 -1.84 -32.81
C ASP A 349 10.82 -1.81 -34.03
N ALA A 350 9.51 -1.81 -33.78
CA ALA A 350 8.50 -1.75 -34.82
C ALA A 350 8.66 -0.51 -35.72
N GLY A 351 9.10 0.62 -35.16
CA GLY A 351 9.36 1.88 -35.87
C GLY A 351 10.62 1.86 -36.73
N LEU A 352 11.51 0.89 -36.52
CA LEU A 352 12.77 0.78 -37.25
C LEU A 352 12.69 -0.19 -38.43
N SER A 353 13.48 0.09 -39.45
CA SER A 353 13.75 -0.80 -40.56
C SER A 353 15.04 -1.60 -40.32
N GLN A 354 15.23 -2.71 -41.04
CA GLN A 354 16.49 -3.47 -40.95
C GLN A 354 17.71 -2.64 -41.41
N GLY A 355 17.50 -1.67 -42.31
CA GLY A 355 18.57 -0.84 -42.85
C GLY A 355 19.15 0.17 -41.88
N ASP A 356 18.47 0.44 -40.76
CA ASP A 356 18.92 1.41 -39.77
C ASP A 356 20.08 0.88 -38.92
N GLU A 357 20.28 -0.45 -38.86
CA GLU A 357 21.35 -1.11 -38.09
C GLU A 357 21.40 -0.72 -36.58
N LEU A 358 20.28 -0.27 -36.02
CA LEU A 358 20.10 0.10 -34.61
C LEU A 358 19.25 -0.94 -33.85
N GLY A 359 19.35 -2.20 -34.26
CA GLY A 359 18.66 -3.30 -33.58
C GLY A 359 19.31 -3.69 -32.25
N VAL A 360 18.77 -4.72 -31.62
CA VAL A 360 19.24 -5.32 -30.39
C VAL A 360 19.59 -6.79 -30.61
N ILE A 361 20.71 -7.24 -30.07
CA ILE A 361 21.10 -8.65 -30.06
C ILE A 361 20.70 -9.23 -28.72
N LEU A 362 19.73 -10.14 -28.73
CA LEU A 362 19.22 -10.85 -27.58
C LEU A 362 19.93 -12.20 -27.43
N SER A 363 20.27 -12.55 -26.20
CA SER A 363 20.71 -13.88 -25.76
C SER A 363 19.98 -14.25 -24.47
N ALA A 364 19.99 -15.53 -24.11
CA ALA A 364 19.31 -15.99 -22.90
C ALA A 364 20.13 -17.07 -22.17
N GLY A 365 20.15 -16.98 -20.85
CA GLY A 365 20.39 -18.09 -19.95
C GLY A 365 19.07 -18.74 -19.53
N VAL A 366 19.11 -20.03 -19.23
CA VAL A 366 17.99 -20.78 -18.64
C VAL A 366 18.41 -21.36 -17.30
N TYR A 367 17.51 -21.29 -16.33
CA TYR A 367 17.70 -21.88 -15.00
C TYR A 367 16.43 -22.60 -14.56
N SER A 368 16.61 -23.69 -13.82
CA SER A 368 15.50 -24.48 -13.29
C SER A 368 14.87 -23.75 -12.11
N LEU A 369 13.54 -23.61 -12.14
CA LEU A 369 12.77 -23.11 -11.01
C LEU A 369 12.31 -24.22 -10.07
N GLN A 370 12.46 -25.50 -10.45
CA GLN A 370 12.01 -26.63 -9.64
C GLN A 370 12.41 -26.52 -8.15
N ALA A 371 11.42 -26.66 -7.26
CA ALA A 371 11.54 -26.55 -5.81
C ALA A 371 11.96 -25.16 -5.27
N LYS A 372 12.15 -24.15 -6.14
CA LYS A 372 12.30 -22.76 -5.73
C LYS A 372 10.96 -22.15 -5.37
N LYS A 373 10.94 -21.20 -4.44
CA LYS A 373 9.71 -20.51 -4.05
C LYS A 373 9.30 -19.53 -5.13
N MET A 374 8.00 -19.49 -5.46
CA MET A 374 7.48 -18.52 -6.42
C MET A 374 7.69 -17.08 -5.97
N HIS A 375 7.58 -16.82 -4.67
CA HIS A 375 7.79 -15.49 -4.07
C HIS A 375 9.16 -14.89 -4.41
N ASP A 376 10.22 -15.70 -4.42
CA ASP A 376 11.58 -15.21 -4.64
C ASP A 376 11.76 -14.67 -6.07
N PHE A 377 11.08 -15.27 -7.05
CA PHE A 377 11.19 -14.90 -8.47
C PHE A 377 10.16 -13.87 -8.90
N LEU A 378 9.08 -13.72 -8.12
CA LEU A 378 7.99 -12.80 -8.35
C LEU A 378 8.05 -11.58 -7.44
N SER A 379 9.17 -11.30 -6.78
CA SER A 379 9.33 -10.14 -5.91
C SER A 379 9.90 -8.91 -6.64
N SER A 380 9.86 -8.83 -7.98
CA SER A 380 10.45 -7.72 -8.73
C SER A 380 9.64 -6.45 -8.88
N LYS A 381 10.28 -5.34 -9.26
CA LYS A 381 9.61 -4.05 -9.52
C LYS A 381 8.35 -4.27 -10.35
N GLU A 382 8.46 -5.13 -11.34
CA GLU A 382 7.39 -5.48 -12.25
C GLU A 382 6.29 -6.29 -11.57
N ASN A 383 6.60 -7.29 -10.75
CA ASN A 383 5.63 -8.33 -10.36
C ASN A 383 5.42 -8.56 -8.87
N HIS A 384 6.13 -7.87 -7.98
CA HIS A 384 6.09 -8.07 -6.53
C HIS A 384 4.70 -8.03 -5.89
N HIS A 385 3.71 -7.37 -6.49
CA HIS A 385 2.33 -7.41 -5.96
C HIS A 385 1.65 -8.78 -6.12
N ILE A 386 2.06 -9.61 -7.09
CA ILE A 386 1.42 -10.92 -7.34
C ILE A 386 1.67 -11.89 -6.19
N THR A 387 2.78 -11.71 -5.46
CA THR A 387 3.17 -12.56 -4.33
C THR A 387 2.10 -12.63 -3.25
N ARG A 388 1.25 -11.59 -3.12
CA ARG A 388 0.12 -11.57 -2.20
C ARG A 388 -0.94 -12.64 -2.49
N TYR A 389 -1.10 -13.01 -3.76
CA TYR A 389 -2.05 -14.02 -4.21
C TYR A 389 -1.45 -15.42 -4.26
N ILE A 390 -0.21 -15.60 -3.81
CA ILE A 390 0.49 -16.88 -3.83
C ILE A 390 0.87 -17.22 -2.39
N GLN A 391 0.69 -18.47 -1.99
CA GLN A 391 1.09 -18.91 -0.65
C GLN A 391 2.61 -18.70 -0.42
N PRO A 392 3.06 -18.22 0.77
CA PRO A 392 4.48 -17.92 1.04
C PRO A 392 5.47 -19.10 0.88
N ASN A 393 4.95 -20.33 0.90
CA ASN A 393 5.73 -21.55 0.74
C ASN A 393 5.44 -22.27 -0.58
N GLN A 394 4.68 -21.66 -1.49
CA GLN A 394 4.43 -22.23 -2.80
C GLN A 394 5.74 -22.30 -3.59
N THR A 395 6.04 -23.50 -4.09
CA THR A 395 7.22 -23.76 -4.91
C THR A 395 6.82 -24.18 -6.31
N PHE A 396 7.70 -23.92 -7.28
CA PHE A 396 7.56 -24.50 -8.61
C PHE A 396 7.79 -26.03 -8.57
N SER A 397 7.04 -26.73 -9.40
CA SER A 397 7.19 -28.15 -9.67
C SER A 397 8.14 -28.39 -10.86
N GLU A 398 8.33 -29.65 -11.24
CA GLU A 398 9.20 -30.03 -12.36
C GLU A 398 8.73 -29.39 -13.68
N GLY A 399 9.68 -29.08 -14.57
CA GLY A 399 9.40 -28.47 -15.89
C GLY A 399 9.42 -26.95 -15.92
N ALA A 400 9.18 -26.28 -14.78
CA ALA A 400 9.24 -24.82 -14.72
C ALA A 400 10.67 -24.28 -14.83
N SER A 401 10.87 -23.36 -15.77
CA SER A 401 12.16 -22.69 -16.00
C SER A 401 12.00 -21.17 -16.04
N GLY A 402 13.01 -20.49 -15.53
CA GLY A 402 13.19 -19.06 -15.72
C GLY A 402 14.22 -18.80 -16.80
N PHE A 403 14.09 -17.64 -17.44
CA PHE A 403 15.03 -17.14 -18.42
C PHE A 403 15.66 -15.85 -17.90
N TYR A 404 16.97 -15.76 -18.05
CA TYR A 404 17.73 -14.53 -17.84
C TYR A 404 18.16 -14.02 -19.20
N PHE A 405 17.45 -13.01 -19.71
CA PHE A 405 17.73 -12.45 -21.01
C PHE A 405 18.77 -11.35 -20.88
N THR A 406 19.76 -11.39 -21.76
CA THR A 406 20.73 -10.30 -21.93
C THR A 406 20.59 -9.78 -23.33
N TRP A 407 20.27 -8.49 -23.46
CA TRP A 407 20.29 -7.80 -24.73
C TRP A 407 21.40 -6.76 -24.78
N ARG A 408 21.95 -6.57 -25.98
CA ARG A 408 22.96 -5.54 -26.27
C ARG A 408 22.58 -4.78 -27.54
N PRO A 409 22.83 -3.47 -27.64
CA PRO A 409 22.67 -2.74 -28.88
C PRO A 409 23.56 -3.34 -29.99
N GLN A 410 23.06 -3.37 -31.23
CA GLN A 410 23.87 -3.77 -32.39
C GLN A 410 25.02 -2.77 -32.64
N ASN A 411 24.74 -1.49 -32.40
CA ASN A 411 25.65 -0.37 -32.54
C ASN A 411 25.36 0.65 -31.43
N GLU A 412 26.27 1.60 -31.22
CA GLU A 412 26.03 2.73 -30.32
C GLU A 412 24.75 3.47 -30.73
N THR A 413 23.81 3.59 -29.79
CA THR A 413 22.46 4.10 -30.06
C THR A 413 22.17 5.30 -29.15
N TYR A 414 21.60 6.35 -29.72
CA TYR A 414 21.24 7.58 -29.00
C TYR A 414 19.73 7.65 -28.85
N LEU A 415 19.26 7.58 -27.61
CA LEU A 415 17.83 7.61 -27.27
C LEU A 415 17.46 8.93 -26.60
N LEU A 416 16.34 9.51 -27.03
CA LEU A 416 15.71 10.68 -26.44
C LEU A 416 14.31 10.29 -25.97
N CYS A 417 13.83 10.80 -24.84
CA CYS A 417 12.42 10.61 -24.49
C CYS A 417 11.50 11.34 -25.49
N ASP A 418 10.18 11.16 -25.36
CA ASP A 418 9.23 11.87 -26.21
C ASP A 418 9.37 13.40 -26.04
N PHE A 419 9.93 14.05 -27.07
CA PHE A 419 10.08 15.50 -27.17
C PHE A 419 9.10 16.11 -28.20
N SER A 420 8.19 15.29 -28.73
CA SER A 420 7.15 15.71 -29.67
C SER A 420 6.11 16.57 -28.96
N ASN A 421 5.22 17.22 -29.72
CA ASN A 421 4.08 17.99 -29.20
C ASN A 421 4.42 19.03 -28.12
N ASN A 422 5.65 19.54 -28.13
CA ASN A 422 6.15 20.51 -27.16
C ASN A 422 6.14 19.98 -25.70
N GLN A 423 6.29 18.66 -25.49
CA GLN A 423 6.58 18.10 -24.17
C GLN A 423 7.93 18.61 -23.65
N ASP A 424 8.05 18.74 -22.33
CA ASP A 424 9.21 19.28 -21.59
C ASP A 424 9.97 18.23 -20.78
N THR A 425 9.54 16.98 -20.84
CA THR A 425 10.08 15.80 -20.12
C THR A 425 11.59 15.63 -20.24
N CYS A 426 12.19 15.92 -21.38
CA CYS A 426 13.65 15.85 -21.58
C CYS A 426 14.33 17.22 -21.66
N ARG A 427 13.64 18.33 -21.39
CA ARG A 427 14.25 19.65 -21.55
C ARG A 427 15.20 19.95 -20.42
N VAL A 428 16.31 20.55 -20.80
CA VAL A 428 17.33 20.98 -19.86
C VAL A 428 17.15 22.47 -19.58
N SER A 429 16.98 22.81 -18.31
CA SER A 429 16.85 24.19 -17.85
C SER A 429 17.90 24.55 -16.79
N PRO A 430 18.39 25.80 -16.77
CA PRO A 430 19.26 26.29 -15.72
C PRO A 430 18.54 26.23 -14.36
N ILE A 431 19.26 25.83 -13.31
CA ILE A 431 18.73 25.78 -11.95
C ILE A 431 18.22 27.13 -11.44
N SER A 432 18.84 28.24 -11.88
CA SER A 432 18.47 29.60 -11.47
C SER A 432 17.21 30.12 -12.17
N THR A 433 16.87 29.54 -13.33
CA THR A 433 15.74 29.98 -14.18
C THR A 433 15.08 28.76 -14.82
N PRO A 434 14.38 27.91 -14.05
CA PRO A 434 13.82 26.65 -14.54
C PRO A 434 12.77 26.84 -15.64
N GLU A 435 12.09 27.99 -15.68
CA GLU A 435 11.13 28.35 -16.73
C GLU A 435 11.77 28.70 -18.08
N ALA A 436 13.08 28.93 -18.13
CA ALA A 436 13.82 29.34 -19.32
C ALA A 436 14.83 28.26 -19.74
N ALA A 437 14.35 27.24 -20.44
CA ALA A 437 15.18 26.14 -20.94
C ALA A 437 16.31 26.64 -21.87
N TYR A 438 17.43 25.92 -21.85
CA TYR A 438 18.56 26.21 -22.75
C TYR A 438 18.14 26.02 -24.21
N THR A 439 18.63 26.89 -25.09
CA THR A 439 18.33 26.82 -26.54
C THR A 439 19.53 26.46 -27.40
N SER A 440 20.75 26.53 -26.85
CA SER A 440 21.96 26.04 -27.51
C SER A 440 22.85 25.26 -26.55
N LEU A 441 23.57 24.26 -27.08
CA LEU A 441 24.54 23.48 -26.29
C LEU A 441 25.63 24.35 -25.66
N ASN A 442 26.02 25.45 -26.32
CA ASN A 442 27.02 26.36 -25.76
C ASN A 442 26.53 27.10 -24.52
N ASP A 443 25.21 27.31 -24.39
CA ASP A 443 24.63 28.04 -23.25
C ASP A 443 24.70 27.21 -21.96
N VAL A 444 24.80 25.88 -22.09
CA VAL A 444 24.93 24.93 -20.96
C VAL A 444 26.36 24.93 -20.38
N ILE A 445 27.36 25.39 -21.15
CA ILE A 445 28.76 25.32 -20.76
C ILE A 445 29.15 26.59 -20.01
N SER A 446 29.56 26.44 -18.75
CA SER A 446 30.06 27.51 -17.90
C SER A 446 31.49 27.89 -18.29
N ALA A 447 31.73 29.18 -18.53
CA ALA A 447 33.09 29.70 -18.64
C ALA A 447 33.81 29.54 -17.29
N LEU A 448 35.11 29.22 -17.29
CA LEU A 448 35.88 29.01 -16.06
C LEU A 448 35.77 30.19 -15.07
N GLU A 449 35.70 31.43 -15.58
CA GLU A 449 35.58 32.65 -14.77
C GLU A 449 34.20 32.84 -14.11
N ASP A 450 33.18 32.15 -14.60
CA ASP A 450 31.81 32.15 -14.08
C ASP A 450 31.54 30.95 -13.15
N THR A 451 32.52 30.06 -12.97
CA THR A 451 32.38 28.93 -12.02
C THR A 451 32.41 29.43 -10.57
N GLY A 452 31.25 29.36 -9.92
CA GLY A 452 31.09 29.75 -8.52
C GLY A 452 31.57 28.65 -7.55
N PRO A 453 31.92 29.02 -6.30
CA PRO A 453 32.08 28.04 -5.21
C PRO A 453 30.74 27.60 -4.60
N ASP A 454 29.62 28.17 -5.06
CA ASP A 454 28.28 28.01 -4.50
C ASP A 454 27.28 27.75 -5.64
N ILE A 455 26.35 26.83 -5.41
CA ILE A 455 25.29 26.41 -6.31
C ILE A 455 24.44 27.57 -6.85
N THR A 456 24.25 28.66 -6.10
CA THR A 456 23.38 29.77 -6.58
C THR A 456 23.92 30.48 -7.81
N ASN A 457 25.22 30.30 -8.11
CA ASN A 457 25.89 30.90 -9.26
C ASN A 457 26.26 29.86 -10.33
N VAL A 458 25.83 28.60 -10.17
CA VAL A 458 26.14 27.52 -11.09
C VAL A 458 25.23 27.60 -12.32
N ASN A 459 25.84 27.67 -13.50
CA ASN A 459 25.16 27.46 -14.77
C ASN A 459 25.14 25.97 -15.08
N GLY A 460 24.21 25.27 -14.42
CA GLY A 460 23.98 23.83 -14.53
C GLY A 460 22.50 23.50 -14.50
N PHE A 461 22.19 22.22 -14.68
CA PHE A 461 20.82 21.70 -14.71
C PHE A 461 20.64 20.54 -13.74
N LYS A 462 19.39 20.30 -13.35
CA LYS A 462 19.02 19.16 -12.50
C LYS A 462 19.07 17.85 -13.29
N LEU A 463 19.86 16.89 -12.81
CA LEU A 463 19.82 15.50 -13.28
C LEU A 463 18.79 14.69 -12.47
N SER A 464 18.69 14.98 -11.18
CA SER A 464 17.61 14.59 -10.26
C SER A 464 17.31 15.80 -9.36
N ASP A 465 16.32 15.68 -8.47
CA ASP A 465 15.97 16.78 -7.56
C ASP A 465 17.11 17.24 -6.66
N ASN A 466 17.98 16.30 -6.26
CA ASN A 466 19.12 16.52 -5.38
C ASN A 466 20.49 16.45 -6.09
N VAL A 467 20.52 16.33 -7.43
CA VAL A 467 21.76 16.30 -8.22
C VAL A 467 21.73 17.34 -9.34
N VAL A 468 22.76 18.19 -9.37
CA VAL A 468 22.97 19.20 -10.42
C VAL A 468 24.28 18.91 -11.16
N VAL A 469 24.23 19.06 -12.48
CA VAL A 469 25.38 18.84 -13.37
C VAL A 469 25.82 20.17 -13.95
N GLU A 470 27.08 20.53 -13.72
CA GLU A 470 27.72 21.74 -14.25
C GLU A 470 28.82 21.37 -15.24
N PHE A 471 28.69 21.85 -16.48
CA PHE A 471 29.69 21.67 -17.53
C PHE A 471 30.64 22.86 -17.53
N ILE A 472 31.94 22.62 -17.51
CA ILE A 472 32.95 23.70 -17.40
C ILE A 472 33.88 23.68 -18.62
N ASP A 473 34.09 24.87 -19.20
CA ASP A 473 35.13 25.11 -20.21
C ASP A 473 36.45 25.56 -19.55
N ASP A 474 37.19 24.58 -19.03
CA ASP A 474 38.52 24.76 -18.41
C ASP A 474 39.67 24.19 -19.28
N GLY A 475 39.36 23.75 -20.50
CA GLY A 475 40.28 23.04 -21.38
C GLY A 475 40.58 21.58 -21.00
N ALA A 476 40.08 21.11 -19.86
CA ALA A 476 40.04 19.70 -19.46
C ALA A 476 38.65 19.06 -19.66
N PHE A 477 37.64 19.86 -20.01
CA PHE A 477 36.25 19.46 -20.22
C PHE A 477 35.63 18.85 -18.95
N THR A 478 35.83 19.53 -17.83
CA THR A 478 35.38 19.05 -16.52
C THR A 478 33.87 19.14 -16.36
N ILE A 479 33.29 18.14 -15.70
CA ILE A 479 31.93 18.17 -15.14
C ILE A 479 32.03 18.20 -13.63
N ARG A 480 31.25 19.05 -12.97
CA ARG A 480 31.01 18.96 -11.53
C ARG A 480 29.63 18.37 -11.28
N TYR A 481 29.60 17.31 -10.49
CA TYR A 481 28.36 16.75 -9.95
C TYR A 481 28.14 17.33 -8.57
N TRP A 482 27.20 18.27 -8.51
CA TRP A 482 26.74 18.87 -7.27
C TRP A 482 25.63 18.00 -6.69
N THR A 483 25.74 17.66 -5.41
CA THR A 483 24.71 16.90 -4.71
C THR A 483 24.27 17.65 -3.46
N ASN A 484 23.00 17.53 -3.13
CA ASN A 484 22.47 17.98 -1.85
C ASN A 484 22.02 16.76 -1.05
N ILE A 485 22.90 16.27 -0.17
CA ILE A 485 22.68 15.10 0.69
C ILE A 485 22.16 15.55 2.08
N ALA A 486 22.08 16.87 2.31
CA ALA A 486 22.49 17.43 3.59
C ALA A 486 21.83 18.75 4.00
N GLY A 487 20.55 18.97 3.69
CA GLY A 487 19.79 20.12 4.20
C GLY A 487 20.43 21.49 3.89
N ASP A 488 19.98 22.10 2.79
CA ASP A 488 20.34 23.45 2.28
C ASP A 488 21.78 23.65 1.76
N GLU A 489 22.71 22.69 1.90
CA GLU A 489 24.09 22.82 1.39
C GLU A 489 24.40 21.88 0.21
N TRP A 490 24.70 22.49 -0.94
CA TRP A 490 25.13 21.78 -2.15
C TRP A 490 26.65 21.68 -2.22
N THR A 491 27.16 20.48 -2.48
CA THR A 491 28.60 20.21 -2.51
C THR A 491 29.00 19.45 -3.77
N ILE A 492 30.24 19.62 -4.21
CA ILE A 492 30.77 18.89 -5.37
C ILE A 492 31.19 17.50 -4.90
N GLN A 493 30.36 16.50 -5.18
CA GLN A 493 30.59 15.13 -4.75
C GLN A 493 31.59 14.40 -5.65
N GLU A 494 31.50 14.61 -6.97
CA GLU A 494 32.34 13.93 -7.94
C GLU A 494 32.65 14.83 -9.14
N LEU A 495 33.76 14.52 -9.82
CA LEU A 495 34.15 15.17 -11.07
C LEU A 495 34.02 14.19 -12.22
N GLY A 496 33.38 14.63 -13.29
CA GLY A 496 33.31 13.91 -14.56
C GLY A 496 34.09 14.62 -15.65
N VAL A 497 33.99 14.05 -16.86
CA VAL A 497 34.52 14.65 -18.08
C VAL A 497 33.43 14.62 -19.13
N TRP A 498 33.25 15.73 -19.86
CA TRP A 498 32.37 15.80 -21.02
C TRP A 498 33.18 15.84 -22.31
N SER A 499 32.54 15.54 -23.43
CA SER A 499 33.14 15.69 -24.76
C SER A 499 32.12 16.12 -25.79
N SER A 500 32.54 16.93 -26.75
CA SER A 500 31.72 17.24 -27.93
C SER A 500 31.92 16.18 -29.00
N THR A 501 30.82 15.68 -29.55
CA THR A 501 30.82 14.72 -30.66
C THR A 501 29.73 15.07 -31.68
N SER A 502 29.68 14.34 -32.78
CA SER A 502 28.55 14.40 -33.71
C SER A 502 28.12 12.99 -34.14
N SER A 503 26.81 12.79 -34.22
CA SER A 503 26.16 11.55 -34.68
C SER A 503 24.90 11.91 -35.47
N GLY A 504 24.57 11.17 -36.53
CA GLY A 504 23.38 11.45 -37.36
C GLY A 504 23.29 12.90 -37.87
N GLY A 505 24.43 13.57 -38.07
CA GLY A 505 24.50 15.00 -38.45
C GLY A 505 24.13 16.01 -37.34
N LYS A 506 23.89 15.56 -36.10
CA LYS A 506 23.61 16.40 -34.93
C LYS A 506 24.87 16.55 -34.07
N SER A 507 25.06 17.74 -33.50
CA SER A 507 26.10 17.99 -32.49
C SER A 507 25.59 17.54 -31.12
N LEU A 508 26.44 16.85 -30.35
CA LEU A 508 26.10 16.30 -29.04
C LEU A 508 27.18 16.66 -28.02
N LEU A 509 26.78 16.86 -26.75
CA LEU A 509 27.69 16.84 -25.60
C LEU A 509 27.50 15.52 -24.86
N ARG A 510 28.51 14.65 -24.85
CA ARG A 510 28.48 13.35 -24.15
C ARG A 510 29.16 13.42 -22.80
N PHE A 511 28.62 12.69 -21.84
CA PHE A 511 29.17 12.60 -20.49
C PHE A 511 28.74 11.32 -19.77
N ASP A 512 29.55 10.89 -18.81
CA ASP A 512 29.29 9.71 -18.00
C ASP A 512 28.95 10.12 -16.56
N VAL A 513 27.87 9.57 -16.02
CA VAL A 513 27.45 9.75 -14.63
C VAL A 513 28.19 8.74 -13.76
N PRO A 514 28.98 9.18 -12.76
CA PRO A 514 29.65 8.27 -11.83
C PRO A 514 28.64 7.44 -11.04
N ILE A 515 28.99 6.19 -10.72
CA ILE A 515 28.10 5.27 -9.96
C ILE A 515 27.63 5.90 -8.64
N VAL A 516 28.54 6.55 -7.90
CA VAL A 516 28.21 7.23 -6.64
C VAL A 516 27.15 8.33 -6.82
N ILE A 517 27.11 8.99 -7.99
CA ILE A 517 26.10 10.00 -8.30
C ILE A 517 24.75 9.37 -8.59
N LYS A 518 24.72 8.21 -9.28
CA LYS A 518 23.47 7.44 -9.46
C LYS A 518 22.92 6.96 -8.12
N GLN A 519 23.80 6.51 -7.20
CA GLN A 519 23.42 6.05 -5.87
C GLN A 519 22.80 7.16 -5.01
N LEU A 520 23.39 8.36 -5.07
CA LEU A 520 22.91 9.51 -4.32
C LEU A 520 21.73 10.21 -4.98
N ALA A 521 21.38 9.89 -6.23
CA ALA A 521 20.25 10.51 -6.90
C ALA A 521 18.91 9.94 -6.38
N ASP A 522 18.04 10.81 -5.88
CA ASP A 522 16.71 10.44 -5.38
C ASP A 522 15.86 9.72 -6.44
N SER A 523 16.00 10.15 -7.69
CA SER A 523 15.37 9.55 -8.85
C SER A 523 16.27 9.74 -10.08
N TYR A 524 17.01 8.70 -10.43
CA TYR A 524 17.77 8.68 -11.67
C TYR A 524 16.86 8.22 -12.83
N PRO A 525 16.55 9.08 -13.82
CA PRO A 525 15.49 8.79 -14.79
C PRO A 525 15.96 8.02 -16.04
N PHE A 526 17.21 7.55 -16.06
CA PHE A 526 17.82 6.89 -17.22
C PHE A 526 18.25 5.46 -16.88
N GLU A 527 18.33 4.59 -17.89
CA GLU A 527 18.79 3.21 -17.72
C GLU A 527 20.32 3.12 -17.84
N SER A 528 20.94 4.04 -18.60
CA SER A 528 22.39 4.09 -18.84
C SER A 528 23.05 5.21 -18.04
N LEU A 529 24.29 4.97 -17.58
CA LEU A 529 25.16 6.01 -17.02
C LEU A 529 25.74 6.96 -18.08
N ASN A 530 25.63 6.60 -19.36
CA ASN A 530 26.19 7.37 -20.47
C ASN A 530 25.08 8.28 -21.01
N LEU A 531 25.20 9.58 -20.79
CA LEU A 531 24.19 10.56 -21.18
C LEU A 531 24.71 11.50 -22.26
N PHE A 532 23.79 12.18 -22.93
CA PHE A 532 24.14 13.23 -23.87
C PHE A 532 23.14 14.39 -23.86
N LEU A 533 23.61 15.56 -24.30
CA LEU A 533 22.79 16.72 -24.59
C LEU A 533 22.75 16.99 -26.09
N VAL A 534 21.59 17.40 -26.60
CA VAL A 534 21.37 17.72 -28.02
C VAL A 534 20.42 18.89 -28.20
N GLU A 535 20.64 19.73 -29.23
CA GLU A 535 19.64 20.69 -29.70
C GLU A 535 18.51 19.94 -30.42
N GLY A 536 17.33 19.91 -29.79
CA GLY A 536 16.14 19.26 -30.32
C GLY A 536 15.43 20.10 -31.38
N GLU A 537 14.56 19.46 -32.15
CA GLU A 537 13.81 20.12 -33.22
C GLU A 537 12.73 21.08 -32.70
N ASN A 538 12.38 20.95 -31.42
CA ASN A 538 11.54 21.88 -30.67
C ASN A 538 12.24 23.20 -30.30
N GLY A 539 13.53 23.36 -30.61
CA GLY A 539 14.32 24.58 -30.36
C GLY A 539 14.93 24.67 -28.96
N PHE A 540 14.91 23.58 -28.19
CA PHE A 540 15.49 23.49 -26.86
C PHE A 540 16.61 22.45 -26.81
N VAL A 541 17.50 22.58 -25.81
CA VAL A 541 18.45 21.51 -25.46
C VAL A 541 17.70 20.44 -24.69
N ASN A 542 17.85 19.20 -25.13
CA ASN A 542 17.27 18.03 -24.50
C ASN A 542 18.36 17.08 -24.03
N ILE A 543 18.09 16.36 -22.94
CA ILE A 543 18.93 15.29 -22.41
C ILE A 543 18.42 13.93 -22.90
N GLY A 544 19.35 13.02 -23.20
CA GLY A 544 19.06 11.65 -23.59
C GLY A 544 20.12 10.68 -23.10
N GLU A 545 19.91 9.40 -23.37
CA GLU A 545 20.80 8.31 -22.97
C GLU A 545 21.50 7.67 -24.18
N THR A 546 22.78 7.33 -23.99
CA THR A 546 23.57 6.60 -24.96
C THR A 546 23.63 5.14 -24.54
N LEU A 547 23.18 4.25 -25.42
CA LEU A 547 23.39 2.82 -25.27
C LEU A 547 24.65 2.44 -26.04
N LEU A 548 25.64 1.90 -25.34
CA LEU A 548 26.90 1.49 -25.95
C LEU A 548 26.74 0.15 -26.69
N ASP A 549 27.46 -0.03 -27.79
CA ASP A 549 27.46 -1.26 -28.61
C ASP A 549 27.85 -2.55 -27.86
N ASN A 550 28.49 -2.41 -26.71
CA ASN A 550 28.83 -3.52 -25.80
C ASN A 550 28.17 -3.37 -24.42
N GLY A 551 27.21 -2.46 -24.27
CA GLY A 551 26.40 -2.34 -23.07
C GLY A 551 25.43 -3.53 -22.99
N GLU A 552 25.46 -4.23 -21.86
CA GLU A 552 24.56 -5.35 -21.59
C GLU A 552 23.44 -4.88 -20.66
N PHE A 553 22.22 -5.29 -21.00
CA PHE A 553 21.01 -4.99 -20.25
C PHE A 553 20.25 -6.29 -20.03
N ASN A 554 19.72 -6.47 -18.83
CA ASN A 554 19.15 -7.75 -18.42
C ASN A 554 17.68 -7.62 -18.04
N PHE A 555 16.93 -8.69 -18.31
CA PHE A 555 15.57 -8.84 -17.81
C PHE A 555 15.23 -10.32 -17.65
N ALA A 556 14.24 -10.62 -16.81
CA ALA A 556 13.79 -11.99 -16.59
C ALA A 556 12.51 -12.33 -17.37
N GLY A 557 12.35 -13.61 -17.68
CA GLY A 557 11.10 -14.17 -18.17
C GLY A 557 10.89 -15.61 -17.71
N PHE A 558 9.74 -16.17 -18.08
CA PHE A 558 9.30 -17.51 -17.68
C PHE A 558 8.92 -18.34 -18.91
N ASP A 559 9.09 -19.66 -18.81
CA ASP A 559 8.52 -20.57 -19.80
C ASP A 559 7.01 -20.78 -19.57
N ASN A 560 6.36 -21.49 -20.50
CA ASN A 560 4.92 -21.78 -20.44
C ASN A 560 4.55 -22.61 -19.19
N ASP A 561 5.44 -23.48 -18.71
CA ASP A 561 5.18 -24.33 -17.54
C ASP A 561 5.24 -23.53 -16.23
N ALA A 562 6.26 -22.67 -16.07
CA ALA A 562 6.37 -21.75 -14.95
C ALA A 562 5.18 -20.78 -14.92
N GLN A 563 4.82 -20.21 -16.06
CA GLN A 563 3.64 -19.34 -16.17
C GLN A 563 2.35 -20.06 -15.75
N SER A 564 2.11 -21.27 -16.28
CA SER A 564 0.92 -22.05 -15.93
C SER A 564 0.85 -22.35 -14.44
N GLN A 565 2.01 -22.60 -13.80
CA GLN A 565 2.10 -22.84 -12.36
C GLN A 565 1.90 -21.58 -11.54
N ILE A 566 2.43 -20.43 -11.98
CA ILE A 566 2.21 -19.14 -11.32
C ILE A 566 0.72 -18.82 -11.31
N PHE A 567 0.04 -18.94 -12.44
CA PHE A 567 -1.40 -18.61 -12.52
C PHE A 567 -2.28 -19.67 -11.84
N ALA A 568 -1.88 -20.94 -11.84
CA ALA A 568 -2.59 -21.95 -11.05
C ALA A 568 -2.41 -21.76 -9.53
N ALA A 569 -1.29 -21.17 -9.11
CA ALA A 569 -1.03 -20.85 -7.71
C ALA A 569 -1.65 -19.52 -7.28
N ALA A 570 -1.81 -18.56 -8.20
CA ALA A 570 -2.37 -17.25 -7.92
C ALA A 570 -3.88 -17.37 -7.68
N SER A 571 -4.32 -17.11 -6.45
CA SER A 571 -5.73 -17.13 -6.08
C SER A 571 -6.02 -16.07 -5.02
N ARG A 572 -7.26 -15.54 -5.07
CA ARG A 572 -7.78 -14.65 -4.03
C ARG A 572 -7.84 -15.34 -2.67
N ASP A 573 -8.07 -16.66 -2.63
CA ASP A 573 -8.11 -17.44 -1.39
C ASP A 573 -6.76 -17.50 -0.65
N ASN A 574 -5.67 -17.08 -1.30
CA ASN A 574 -4.36 -16.99 -0.68
C ASN A 574 -4.13 -15.67 0.07
N LEU A 575 -5.03 -14.71 -0.07
CA LEU A 575 -5.03 -13.51 0.77
C LEU A 575 -5.26 -13.92 2.23
N PRO A 576 -4.78 -13.12 3.21
CA PRO A 576 -5.15 -13.31 4.60
C PRO A 576 -6.68 -13.41 4.74
N ALA A 577 -7.15 -14.30 5.62
CA ALA A 577 -8.56 -14.38 5.93
C ALA A 577 -9.09 -13.02 6.37
N PHE A 578 -10.35 -12.72 6.05
CA PHE A 578 -11.01 -11.50 6.51
C PHE A 578 -10.97 -11.43 8.04
N ASP A 579 -10.24 -10.46 8.58
CA ASP A 579 -10.04 -10.27 10.02
C ASP A 579 -9.60 -8.83 10.34
N LEU A 580 -9.72 -8.44 11.60
CA LEU A 580 -9.16 -7.22 12.16
C LEU A 580 -7.65 -7.35 12.36
N CYS A 581 -6.88 -6.60 11.57
CA CYS A 581 -5.44 -6.61 11.69
C CYS A 581 -4.91 -5.61 12.73
N ALA A 582 -4.71 -6.08 13.96
CA ALA A 582 -4.20 -5.25 15.07
C ALA A 582 -2.73 -4.81 14.94
N PHE A 583 -1.98 -5.30 13.95
CA PHE A 583 -0.57 -4.92 13.76
C PHE A 583 -0.44 -3.40 13.58
N GLY A 584 0.48 -2.76 14.32
CA GLY A 584 0.69 -1.31 14.23
C GLY A 584 -0.37 -0.43 14.94
N ASN A 585 -1.33 -1.02 15.66
CA ASN A 585 -2.22 -0.25 16.55
C ASN A 585 -1.38 0.52 17.60
N THR A 586 -1.53 1.83 17.67
CA THR A 586 -0.73 2.69 18.56
C THR A 586 -1.36 4.05 18.77
N SER A 587 -1.18 4.64 19.96
CA SER A 587 -1.59 6.01 20.29
C SER A 587 -0.48 7.05 20.09
N SER A 588 0.59 6.68 19.41
CA SER A 588 1.71 7.56 19.05
C SER A 588 2.04 7.36 17.58
N ALA A 589 1.04 7.59 16.74
CA ALA A 589 1.08 7.34 15.31
C ALA A 589 1.65 8.52 14.50
N ASN A 590 2.06 8.20 13.27
CA ASN A 590 2.33 9.11 12.17
C ASN A 590 1.94 8.39 10.86
N GLU A 591 2.00 9.09 9.73
CA GLU A 591 1.65 8.52 8.42
C GLU A 591 2.54 7.34 8.01
N ASP A 592 3.81 7.35 8.39
CA ASP A 592 4.78 6.29 8.08
C ASP A 592 4.48 4.99 8.84
N LEU A 593 4.18 5.08 10.13
CA LEU A 593 3.70 3.95 10.93
C LEU A 593 2.37 3.42 10.39
N PHE A 594 1.50 4.30 9.90
CA PHE A 594 0.26 3.90 9.25
C PHE A 594 0.52 3.13 7.96
N LEU A 595 1.42 3.60 7.08
CA LEU A 595 1.83 2.88 5.87
C LEU A 595 2.36 1.48 6.21
N ASN A 596 3.24 1.36 7.21
CA ASN A 596 3.76 0.08 7.67
C ASN A 596 2.63 -0.84 8.16
N ALA A 597 1.69 -0.29 8.93
CA ALA A 597 0.56 -1.04 9.44
C ALA A 597 -0.33 -1.56 8.29
N VAL A 598 -0.65 -0.71 7.31
CA VAL A 598 -1.43 -1.09 6.11
C VAL A 598 -0.73 -2.17 5.30
N THR A 599 0.58 -2.04 5.08
CA THR A 599 1.38 -2.99 4.31
C THR A 599 1.41 -4.38 4.97
N GLU A 600 1.66 -4.44 6.28
CA GLU A 600 1.71 -5.70 7.04
C GLU A 600 0.32 -6.33 7.22
N CYS A 601 -0.73 -5.53 7.24
CA CYS A 601 -2.11 -5.99 7.25
C CYS A 601 -2.63 -6.49 5.89
N GLY A 602 -1.75 -6.61 4.89
CA GLY A 602 -2.06 -7.29 3.64
C GLY A 602 -2.86 -6.47 2.63
N GLY A 603 -3.04 -5.14 2.85
CA GLY A 603 -3.93 -4.21 2.14
C GLY A 603 -4.08 -4.41 0.63
N ASP A 604 -4.86 -5.42 0.25
CA ASP A 604 -5.17 -5.78 -1.13
C ASP A 604 -6.46 -5.11 -1.59
N GLU A 605 -7.39 -4.94 -0.67
CA GLU A 605 -8.66 -4.25 -0.87
C GLU A 605 -8.52 -2.73 -0.78
N ARG A 606 -7.48 -2.12 -1.36
CA ARG A 606 -7.37 -0.65 -1.35
C ARG A 606 -8.65 -0.03 -1.91
N PHE A 607 -9.01 1.16 -1.44
CA PHE A 607 -10.13 1.88 -2.03
C PHE A 607 -9.78 2.25 -3.48
N THR A 608 -10.64 1.84 -4.41
CA THR A 608 -10.63 2.30 -5.80
C THR A 608 -11.71 3.35 -5.99
N THR A 609 -11.61 4.18 -7.04
CA THR A 609 -12.65 5.16 -7.40
C THR A 609 -14.01 4.48 -7.53
N SER A 610 -14.08 3.37 -8.28
CA SER A 610 -15.33 2.61 -8.45
C SER A 610 -15.90 2.08 -7.14
N ARG A 611 -15.04 1.73 -6.18
CA ARG A 611 -15.50 1.23 -4.89
C ARG A 611 -15.99 2.35 -3.99
N VAL A 612 -15.29 3.48 -3.96
CA VAL A 612 -15.75 4.66 -3.22
C VAL A 612 -17.07 5.18 -3.80
N ASP A 613 -17.21 5.21 -5.13
CA ASP A 613 -18.47 5.56 -5.80
C ASP A 613 -19.63 4.63 -5.39
N ASP A 614 -19.36 3.34 -5.17
CA ASP A 614 -20.32 2.37 -4.64
C ASP A 614 -20.63 2.55 -3.15
N LEU A 615 -19.75 3.21 -2.37
CA LEU A 615 -20.00 3.55 -0.97
C LEU A 615 -20.80 4.84 -0.79
N VAL A 616 -20.88 5.70 -1.81
CA VAL A 616 -21.66 6.93 -1.76
C VAL A 616 -23.14 6.61 -1.48
N ASP A 617 -23.73 7.39 -0.57
CA ASP A 617 -25.09 7.27 -0.04
C ASP A 617 -25.39 5.98 0.74
N LYS A 618 -24.42 5.05 0.89
CA LYS A 618 -24.50 3.94 1.84
C LYS A 618 -24.10 4.39 3.23
N THR A 619 -24.67 3.73 4.25
CA THR A 619 -24.26 3.94 5.64
C THR A 619 -23.24 2.88 6.05
N LEU A 620 -22.15 3.33 6.68
CA LEU A 620 -21.05 2.52 7.18
C LEU A 620 -21.13 2.42 8.70
N VAL A 621 -21.56 1.27 9.21
CA VAL A 621 -21.89 1.07 10.63
C VAL A 621 -20.75 0.40 11.39
N HIS A 622 -20.35 0.97 12.51
CA HIS A 622 -19.47 0.35 13.49
C HIS A 622 -20.21 0.12 14.81
N ILE A 623 -19.90 -1.01 15.44
CA ILE A 623 -20.37 -1.35 16.78
C ILE A 623 -19.14 -1.65 17.63
N SER A 624 -19.00 -0.93 18.74
CA SER A 624 -17.90 -1.15 19.70
C SER A 624 -18.11 -2.43 20.51
N GLU A 625 -17.11 -2.86 21.29
CA GLU A 625 -17.28 -4.04 22.17
C GLU A 625 -18.34 -3.79 23.27
N GLN A 626 -18.58 -2.52 23.59
CA GLN A 626 -19.55 -2.08 24.58
C GLN A 626 -20.95 -1.84 23.97
N GLY A 627 -21.12 -2.07 22.67
CA GLY A 627 -22.39 -1.88 21.98
C GLY A 627 -22.70 -0.44 21.57
N GLU A 628 -21.71 0.46 21.60
CA GLU A 628 -21.87 1.82 21.07
C GLU A 628 -21.94 1.79 19.55
N ILE A 629 -22.94 2.47 18.98
CA ILE A 629 -23.20 2.45 17.54
C ILE A 629 -22.73 3.78 16.95
N THR A 630 -21.80 3.71 15.99
CA THR A 630 -21.42 4.88 15.18
C THR A 630 -21.61 4.58 13.72
N ALA A 631 -21.93 5.60 12.93
CA ALA A 631 -22.10 5.43 11.51
C ALA A 631 -21.70 6.65 10.69
N GLU A 632 -21.18 6.42 9.49
CA GLU A 632 -20.81 7.45 8.53
C GLU A 632 -21.58 7.26 7.22
N ARG A 633 -21.94 8.35 6.57
CA ARG A 633 -22.50 8.34 5.20
C ARG A 633 -21.77 9.33 4.33
N LEU A 634 -21.14 8.84 3.26
CA LEU A 634 -20.46 9.65 2.26
C LEU A 634 -21.49 10.17 1.25
N LEU A 635 -21.49 11.47 0.95
CA LEU A 635 -22.42 12.09 -0.01
C LEU A 635 -21.72 12.42 -1.33
N ALA A 636 -22.48 12.42 -2.43
CA ALA A 636 -21.99 12.63 -3.79
C ALA A 636 -21.37 14.03 -4.05
N ASP A 637 -21.61 15.00 -3.15
CA ASP A 637 -21.02 16.35 -3.21
C ASP A 637 -19.70 16.46 -2.45
N ASN A 638 -19.11 15.33 -2.06
CA ASN A 638 -17.90 15.19 -1.24
C ASN A 638 -18.05 15.67 0.21
N SER A 639 -19.27 15.88 0.71
CA SER A 639 -19.54 16.02 2.14
C SER A 639 -19.85 14.65 2.77
N TRP A 640 -19.76 14.55 4.10
CA TRP A 640 -20.15 13.32 4.81
C TRP A 640 -20.89 13.65 6.11
N GLU A 641 -21.70 12.69 6.55
CA GLU A 641 -22.49 12.76 7.78
C GLU A 641 -21.98 11.74 8.78
N TYR A 642 -22.02 12.10 10.07
CA TYR A 642 -21.64 11.25 11.18
C TYR A 642 -22.81 11.08 12.14
N PHE A 643 -23.05 9.86 12.58
CA PHE A 643 -24.11 9.49 13.51
C PHE A 643 -23.49 8.80 14.70
N VAL A 644 -23.93 9.17 15.89
CA VAL A 644 -23.62 8.46 17.14
C VAL A 644 -24.96 8.06 17.72
N ASP A 645 -25.13 6.78 18.01
CA ASP A 645 -26.33 6.27 18.66
C ASP A 645 -27.62 6.69 17.91
N THR A 646 -27.58 6.57 16.57
CA THR A 646 -28.62 7.00 15.59
C THR A 646 -28.81 8.50 15.38
N ILE A 647 -28.15 9.35 16.18
CA ILE A 647 -28.32 10.81 16.13
C ILE A 647 -27.23 11.44 15.28
N ALA A 648 -27.66 12.22 14.28
CA ALA A 648 -26.78 13.01 13.44
C ALA A 648 -26.00 14.04 14.27
N GLN A 649 -24.67 14.00 14.16
CA GLN A 649 -23.78 14.92 14.85
C GLN A 649 -23.61 16.21 14.03
N PRO A 650 -23.86 17.39 14.62
CA PRO A 650 -23.72 18.65 13.90
C PRO A 650 -22.25 18.91 13.55
N ALA A 651 -21.98 19.29 12.30
CA ALA A 651 -20.67 19.77 11.88
C ALA A 651 -20.81 20.86 10.81
N PRO A 652 -20.06 21.96 10.89
CA PRO A 652 -20.23 23.10 10.00
C PRO A 652 -19.68 22.84 8.58
N SER A 653 -18.73 21.92 8.40
CA SER A 653 -18.07 21.70 7.10
C SER A 653 -17.28 20.39 7.02
N ARG A 654 -17.97 19.25 7.02
CA ARG A 654 -17.37 17.93 6.78
C ARG A 654 -17.06 17.70 5.30
N SER A 655 -15.93 17.06 4.98
CA SER A 655 -15.64 16.61 3.62
C SER A 655 -14.87 15.30 3.57
N TRP A 656 -14.98 14.58 2.46
CA TRP A 656 -14.22 13.37 2.18
C TRP A 656 -13.52 13.44 0.82
N SER A 657 -12.45 12.67 0.66
CA SER A 657 -11.73 12.52 -0.61
C SER A 657 -10.97 11.20 -0.68
N LEU A 658 -10.66 10.72 -1.88
CA LEU A 658 -9.78 9.57 -2.11
C LEU A 658 -8.41 10.07 -2.57
N ASN A 659 -7.35 9.77 -1.81
CA ASN A 659 -5.99 10.16 -2.19
C ASN A 659 -5.38 9.18 -3.22
N GLU A 660 -4.23 9.53 -3.81
CA GLU A 660 -3.54 8.70 -4.82
C GLU A 660 -3.03 7.36 -4.27
N SER A 661 -2.91 7.25 -2.94
CA SER A 661 -2.52 6.02 -2.24
C SER A 661 -3.71 5.09 -1.94
N GLY A 662 -4.92 5.43 -2.42
CA GLY A 662 -6.12 4.63 -2.17
C GLY A 662 -6.60 4.67 -0.72
N TYR A 663 -6.30 5.75 0.02
CA TYR A 663 -6.85 6.02 1.35
C TYR A 663 -8.02 6.99 1.24
N LEU A 664 -9.11 6.66 1.92
CA LEU A 664 -10.24 7.56 2.09
C LEU A 664 -9.90 8.54 3.22
N THR A 665 -9.80 9.83 2.88
CA THR A 665 -9.57 10.92 3.83
C THR A 665 -10.91 11.50 4.26
N LEU A 666 -11.16 11.53 5.56
CA LEU A 666 -12.31 12.19 6.19
C LEU A 666 -11.81 13.41 6.97
N LEU A 667 -12.42 14.57 6.70
CA LEU A 667 -12.22 15.81 7.43
C LEU A 667 -13.50 16.15 8.20
N ASP A 668 -13.38 16.31 9.52
CA ASP A 668 -14.50 16.78 10.35
C ASP A 668 -14.80 18.27 10.16
N ASP A 669 -13.76 19.07 9.89
CA ASP A 669 -13.89 20.49 9.53
C ASP A 669 -12.89 20.87 8.43
N THR A 670 -13.39 21.28 7.26
CA THR A 670 -12.57 21.78 6.14
C THR A 670 -11.69 23.00 6.47
N ASN A 671 -11.97 23.71 7.59
CA ASN A 671 -11.12 24.81 8.06
C ASN A 671 -9.89 24.33 8.85
N SER A 672 -9.84 23.05 9.24
CA SER A 672 -8.78 22.40 10.00
C SER A 672 -8.28 21.14 9.25
N PRO A 673 -7.69 21.28 8.05
CA PRO A 673 -7.24 20.14 7.24
C PRO A 673 -6.14 19.30 7.91
N GLU A 674 -5.47 19.80 8.94
CA GLU A 674 -4.55 19.06 9.80
C GLU A 674 -5.24 18.05 10.74
N GLU A 675 -6.55 18.20 10.94
CA GLU A 675 -7.40 17.28 11.70
C GLU A 675 -8.15 16.36 10.72
N PHE A 676 -7.70 15.11 10.62
CA PHE A 676 -8.19 14.19 9.61
C PHE A 676 -8.18 12.74 10.09
N THR A 677 -8.97 11.92 9.41
CA THR A 677 -8.92 10.47 9.51
C THR A 677 -8.65 9.85 8.15
N TYR A 678 -7.61 9.02 8.04
CA TYR A 678 -7.40 8.15 6.88
C TYR A 678 -7.95 6.77 7.15
N TRP A 679 -8.71 6.25 6.20
CA TRP A 679 -9.08 4.83 6.15
C TRP A 679 -8.38 4.14 4.99
N ALA A 680 -7.68 3.07 5.32
CA ALA A 680 -7.14 2.12 4.37
C ALA A 680 -7.91 0.81 4.51
N MET A 681 -8.57 0.38 3.44
CA MET A 681 -9.26 -0.91 3.44
C MET A 681 -8.22 -2.04 3.33
N THR A 682 -8.26 -2.93 4.31
CA THR A 682 -7.32 -4.05 4.47
C THR A 682 -7.91 -5.35 3.91
N ALA A 683 -9.20 -5.57 4.14
CA ALA A 683 -9.95 -6.70 3.60
C ALA A 683 -11.45 -6.34 3.47
N TYR A 684 -12.17 -7.15 2.68
CA TYR A 684 -13.61 -6.98 2.45
C TYR A 684 -14.31 -8.34 2.38
N ASP A 685 -15.41 -8.48 3.13
CA ASP A 685 -16.32 -9.62 3.08
C ASP A 685 -17.54 -9.26 2.23
N TYR A 686 -17.58 -9.79 1.01
CA TYR A 686 -18.66 -9.58 0.05
C TYR A 686 -19.96 -10.33 0.39
N THR A 687 -19.94 -11.26 1.35
CA THR A 687 -21.13 -11.99 1.78
C THR A 687 -21.91 -11.19 2.82
N MET A 688 -21.19 -10.53 3.73
CA MET A 688 -21.78 -9.72 4.81
C MET A 688 -21.70 -8.21 4.55
N ASN A 689 -21.10 -7.78 3.45
CA ASN A 689 -20.76 -6.39 3.12
C ASN A 689 -19.97 -5.70 4.25
N LEU A 690 -18.94 -6.37 4.77
CA LEU A 690 -18.10 -5.86 5.86
C LEU A 690 -16.74 -5.40 5.34
N LEU A 691 -16.34 -4.18 5.71
CA LEU A 691 -14.99 -3.65 5.50
C LEU A 691 -14.17 -3.82 6.78
N ALA A 692 -12.96 -4.38 6.62
CA ALA A 692 -11.92 -4.30 7.63
C ALA A 692 -10.98 -3.16 7.25
N LEU A 693 -10.88 -2.14 8.11
CA LEU A 693 -10.14 -0.92 7.83
C LEU A 693 -9.02 -0.73 8.85
N LYS A 694 -7.91 -0.19 8.37
CA LYS A 694 -6.92 0.49 9.20
C LYS A 694 -7.26 1.98 9.20
N SER A 695 -7.42 2.55 10.39
CA SER A 695 -7.70 3.96 10.59
C SER A 695 -6.46 4.66 11.13
N TYR A 696 -6.15 5.85 10.60
CA TYR A 696 -5.19 6.78 11.20
C TYR A 696 -5.90 8.11 11.44
N GLU A 697 -6.09 8.43 12.72
CA GLU A 697 -6.71 9.68 13.18
C GLU A 697 -5.61 10.63 13.66
N SER A 698 -5.61 11.84 13.10
CA SER A 698 -4.73 12.95 13.47
C SER A 698 -5.58 14.08 14.04
N THR A 699 -5.36 14.42 15.30
CA THR A 699 -6.00 15.55 16.00
C THR A 699 -4.94 16.40 16.72
N PRO A 700 -5.26 17.61 17.20
CA PRO A 700 -4.29 18.44 17.94
C PRO A 700 -3.81 17.80 19.24
N THR A 701 -4.54 16.80 19.75
CA THR A 701 -4.30 16.18 21.06
C THR A 701 -3.84 14.73 20.99
N ALA A 702 -4.03 14.04 19.86
CA ALA A 702 -3.68 12.64 19.71
C ALA A 702 -3.50 12.25 18.23
N ASN A 703 -2.54 11.35 17.98
CA ASN A 703 -2.37 10.65 16.71
C ASN A 703 -2.50 9.15 16.98
N ILE A 704 -3.51 8.51 16.40
CA ILE A 704 -3.90 7.13 16.74
C ILE A 704 -4.01 6.30 15.46
N ILE A 705 -3.42 5.12 15.46
CA ILE A 705 -3.71 4.06 14.50
C ILE A 705 -4.55 3.00 15.21
N ASP A 706 -5.68 2.65 14.63
CA ASP A 706 -6.53 1.58 15.11
C ASP A 706 -7.13 0.75 13.96
N SER A 707 -7.70 -0.40 14.30
CA SER A 707 -8.35 -1.31 13.37
C SER A 707 -9.85 -1.27 13.61
N ILE A 708 -10.62 -0.96 12.57
CA ILE A 708 -12.07 -0.80 12.67
C ILE A 708 -12.78 -1.68 11.65
N MET A 709 -13.95 -2.18 12.05
CA MET A 709 -14.87 -2.89 11.17
C MET A 709 -16.06 -2.00 10.86
N ARG A 710 -16.46 -1.95 9.59
CA ARG A 710 -17.64 -1.22 9.14
C ARG A 710 -18.53 -2.14 8.31
N LYS A 711 -19.82 -2.19 8.60
CA LYS A 711 -20.81 -2.86 7.76
C LYS A 711 -21.51 -1.86 6.86
N GLU A 712 -21.65 -2.17 5.59
CA GLU A 712 -22.42 -1.36 4.65
C GLU A 712 -23.91 -1.67 4.71
N TYR A 713 -24.71 -0.61 4.67
CA TYR A 713 -26.14 -0.66 4.42
C TYR A 713 -26.50 0.30 3.29
N ALA A 714 -27.13 -0.21 2.24
CA ALA A 714 -27.78 0.61 1.24
C ALA A 714 -29.04 1.29 1.82
N PRO A 715 -29.49 2.42 1.24
CA PRO A 715 -30.71 3.07 1.67
C PRO A 715 -31.93 2.12 1.70
N GLY A 716 -32.52 1.93 2.89
CA GLY A 716 -33.67 1.04 3.09
C GLY A 716 -33.35 -0.46 3.09
N GLU A 717 -32.09 -0.85 3.24
CA GLU A 717 -31.67 -2.25 3.36
C GLU A 717 -32.03 -2.86 4.72
N LEU A 718 -32.11 -2.04 5.78
CA LEU A 718 -32.51 -2.50 7.11
C LEU A 718 -33.93 -3.09 7.09
N ALA A 719 -34.06 -4.31 7.60
CA ALA A 719 -35.33 -5.03 7.66
C ALA A 719 -35.59 -5.57 9.07
N ASN A 720 -36.85 -5.53 9.51
CA ASN A 720 -37.26 -6.18 10.75
C ASN A 720 -37.43 -7.70 10.57
N CYS A 721 -37.13 -8.46 11.61
CA CYS A 721 -37.25 -9.91 11.59
C CYS A 721 -38.69 -10.39 11.88
N ALA A 722 -39.57 -10.35 10.88
CA ALA A 722 -40.98 -10.73 11.03
C ALA A 722 -41.25 -12.24 11.23
N THR A 723 -40.20 -13.07 11.24
CA THR A 723 -40.32 -14.52 11.41
C THR A 723 -40.95 -14.86 12.76
N GLN A 724 -41.98 -15.70 12.72
CA GLN A 724 -42.80 -16.11 13.87
C GLN A 724 -43.54 -14.99 14.61
N ASP A 725 -43.62 -13.77 14.06
CA ASP A 725 -44.48 -12.74 14.65
C ASP A 725 -45.90 -13.27 14.88
N SER A 726 -46.48 -12.88 16.00
CA SER A 726 -47.79 -13.28 16.45
C SER A 726 -48.88 -12.83 15.48
N GLY A 727 -48.65 -11.74 14.74
CA GLY A 727 -49.62 -11.08 13.87
C GLY A 727 -50.74 -10.41 14.66
N TRP A 728 -51.47 -9.48 14.02
CA TRP A 728 -52.52 -8.70 14.66
C TRP A 728 -53.90 -8.93 14.02
N ASP A 729 -54.90 -9.26 14.83
CA ASP A 729 -56.30 -9.33 14.39
C ASP A 729 -57.01 -8.00 14.72
N SER A 730 -57.31 -7.22 13.67
CA SER A 730 -58.00 -5.93 13.81
C SER A 730 -59.46 -6.04 14.24
N THR A 731 -60.07 -7.22 14.18
CA THR A 731 -61.47 -7.43 14.58
C THR A 731 -61.62 -7.65 16.08
N THR A 732 -60.68 -8.37 16.68
CA THR A 732 -60.64 -8.67 18.11
C THR A 732 -59.70 -7.73 18.88
N ALA A 733 -58.86 -6.97 18.17
CA ALA A 733 -57.80 -6.14 18.72
C ALA A 733 -56.84 -6.94 19.62
N THR A 734 -56.46 -8.14 19.14
CA THR A 734 -55.58 -9.06 19.85
C THR A 734 -54.60 -9.76 18.90
N PRO A 735 -53.52 -10.37 19.42
CA PRO A 735 -52.59 -11.14 18.60
C PRO A 735 -53.21 -12.43 18.05
N ILE A 736 -52.88 -12.79 16.80
CA ILE A 736 -53.41 -14.00 16.14
C ILE A 736 -52.85 -15.28 16.78
N ALA A 737 -51.61 -15.24 17.28
CA ALA A 737 -50.95 -16.37 17.91
C ALA A 737 -50.24 -15.98 19.21
N LYS A 738 -50.34 -16.84 20.24
CA LYS A 738 -49.53 -16.74 21.45
C LYS A 738 -48.14 -17.31 21.19
N ARG A 739 -47.13 -16.68 21.79
CA ARG A 739 -45.74 -17.11 21.76
C ARG A 739 -45.20 -17.20 23.17
N SER A 740 -44.29 -18.13 23.41
CA SER A 740 -43.60 -18.23 24.69
C SER A 740 -42.37 -17.32 24.75
N VAL A 741 -41.95 -16.92 25.95
CA VAL A 741 -40.68 -16.19 26.18
C VAL A 741 -39.49 -16.96 25.59
N THR A 742 -39.48 -18.30 25.69
CA THR A 742 -38.42 -19.14 25.11
C THR A 742 -38.43 -19.11 23.57
N GLU A 743 -39.60 -19.08 22.93
CA GLU A 743 -39.68 -18.87 21.48
C GLU A 743 -39.13 -17.50 21.09
N TYR A 744 -39.48 -16.45 21.84
CA TYR A 744 -38.93 -15.11 21.64
C TYR A 744 -37.40 -15.09 21.71
N GLN A 745 -36.81 -15.60 22.80
CA GLN A 745 -35.36 -15.66 22.97
C GLN A 745 -34.68 -16.42 21.82
N ASN A 746 -35.25 -17.56 21.41
CA ASN A 746 -34.73 -18.32 20.27
C ASN A 746 -34.85 -17.56 18.94
N GLN A 747 -35.92 -16.79 18.74
CA GLN A 747 -36.07 -15.96 17.54
C GLN A 747 -35.11 -14.78 17.55
N VAL A 748 -34.91 -14.10 18.67
CA VAL A 748 -33.92 -13.02 18.77
C VAL A 748 -32.54 -13.52 18.36
N GLU A 749 -32.08 -14.63 18.94
CA GLU A 749 -30.76 -15.20 18.62
C GLU A 749 -30.64 -15.64 17.15
N GLN A 750 -31.74 -16.01 16.49
CA GLN A 750 -31.76 -16.34 15.06
C GLN A 750 -31.79 -15.11 14.15
N CYS A 751 -32.41 -14.02 14.62
CA CYS A 751 -32.57 -12.77 13.87
C CYS A 751 -31.38 -11.83 14.05
N LYS A 752 -30.60 -11.99 15.13
CA LYS A 752 -29.45 -11.15 15.44
C LYS A 752 -28.41 -11.20 14.32
N VAL A 753 -28.04 -10.02 13.85
CA VAL A 753 -26.96 -9.80 12.91
C VAL A 753 -25.73 -9.41 13.73
N ILE A 754 -24.89 -10.40 14.03
CA ILE A 754 -23.64 -10.23 14.79
C ILE A 754 -22.47 -10.36 13.81
N TRP A 755 -21.52 -9.44 13.89
CA TRP A 755 -20.26 -9.53 13.16
C TRP A 755 -19.07 -9.31 14.10
N PHE A 756 -18.07 -10.19 14.07
CA PHE A 756 -16.87 -10.10 14.92
C PHE A 756 -17.16 -9.96 16.42
N ASP A 757 -18.12 -10.73 16.94
CA ASP A 757 -18.60 -10.65 18.32
C ASP A 757 -19.11 -9.25 18.73
N ARG A 758 -19.42 -8.39 17.74
CA ARG A 758 -20.08 -7.10 17.95
C ARG A 758 -21.58 -7.29 17.81
N ASN A 759 -22.28 -7.06 18.91
CA ASN A 759 -23.73 -7.24 19.01
C ASN A 759 -24.39 -5.87 19.18
N PRO A 760 -25.35 -5.48 18.33
CA PRO A 760 -26.15 -4.30 18.60
C PRO A 760 -27.02 -4.55 19.84
N VAL A 761 -26.91 -3.68 20.84
CA VAL A 761 -27.64 -3.78 22.10
C VAL A 761 -28.15 -2.43 22.54
N PHE A 762 -29.22 -2.40 23.33
CA PHE A 762 -29.56 -1.17 24.03
C PHE A 762 -28.54 -0.92 25.15
N THR A 763 -28.03 0.29 25.22
CA THR A 763 -27.20 0.77 26.31
C THR A 763 -27.91 1.95 26.98
N GLU A 764 -27.58 2.23 28.24
CA GLU A 764 -28.10 3.44 28.90
C GLU A 764 -27.72 4.69 28.10
N LYS A 765 -26.48 4.79 27.61
CA LYS A 765 -25.99 5.92 26.81
C LYS A 765 -26.82 6.16 25.53
N LEU A 766 -27.30 5.09 24.90
CA LEU A 766 -28.16 5.17 23.70
C LEU A 766 -29.56 5.75 24.02
N LEU A 767 -30.07 5.53 25.24
CA LEU A 767 -31.46 5.83 25.60
C LEU A 767 -31.63 7.04 26.53
N ILE A 768 -30.64 7.32 27.36
CA ILE A 768 -30.58 8.44 28.29
C ILE A 768 -29.17 9.04 28.25
N GLY A 769 -29.07 10.35 28.02
CA GLY A 769 -27.76 11.00 28.02
C GLY A 769 -27.15 11.08 29.43
N GLN A 770 -25.84 11.35 29.50
CA GLN A 770 -25.06 11.25 30.75
C GLN A 770 -25.11 12.51 31.62
N THR A 771 -25.99 13.49 31.32
CA THR A 771 -25.91 14.81 31.94
C THR A 771 -26.76 15.00 33.21
N ASN A 772 -27.47 13.97 33.69
CA ASN A 772 -28.45 14.04 34.80
C ASN A 772 -29.50 15.14 34.58
N ASN A 773 -29.92 15.34 33.34
CA ASN A 773 -30.87 16.35 32.94
C ASN A 773 -31.69 15.83 31.77
N ASN A 774 -33.01 15.84 31.90
CA ASN A 774 -33.98 15.29 30.96
C ASN A 774 -33.99 15.91 29.53
N ALA A 775 -33.03 16.79 29.21
CA ALA A 775 -32.89 17.40 27.89
C ALA A 775 -32.16 16.50 26.87
N ASP A 776 -31.40 15.51 27.34
CA ASP A 776 -30.73 14.49 26.51
C ASP A 776 -31.39 13.11 26.62
N ASP A 777 -32.54 13.02 27.28
CA ASP A 777 -33.42 11.86 27.31
C ASP A 777 -33.96 11.56 25.90
N MET A 778 -34.06 10.28 25.54
CA MET A 778 -34.55 9.84 24.23
C MET A 778 -35.93 9.19 24.32
N ALA A 779 -36.62 9.16 23.18
CA ALA A 779 -37.83 8.40 22.97
C ALA A 779 -37.72 7.52 21.73
N ILE A 780 -38.34 6.33 21.80
CA ILE A 780 -38.42 5.38 20.69
C ILE A 780 -39.70 5.62 19.90
N THR A 781 -39.58 5.74 18.58
CA THR A 781 -40.70 5.77 17.63
C THR A 781 -40.72 4.51 16.77
N PHE A 782 -41.89 4.09 16.32
CA PHE A 782 -42.10 2.81 15.64
C PHE A 782 -42.51 3.05 14.18
N ALA A 783 -41.78 2.49 13.21
CA ALA A 783 -42.03 2.73 11.79
C ALA A 783 -43.38 2.18 11.31
N SER A 784 -43.83 1.06 11.90
CA SER A 784 -45.13 0.47 11.60
C SER A 784 -46.30 1.22 12.26
N ASP A 785 -46.02 1.99 13.33
CA ASP A 785 -46.99 2.77 14.08
C ASP A 785 -46.42 4.13 14.54
N ASN A 786 -46.49 5.10 13.63
CA ASN A 786 -45.98 6.46 13.85
C ASN A 786 -46.74 7.26 14.94
N ASN A 787 -47.80 6.69 15.54
CA ASN A 787 -48.54 7.32 16.63
C ASN A 787 -48.03 6.89 18.00
N ARG A 788 -47.25 5.81 18.08
CA ARG A 788 -46.70 5.22 19.30
C ARG A 788 -45.32 5.79 19.63
N TYR A 789 -45.10 6.12 20.90
CA TYR A 789 -43.84 6.59 21.45
C TYR A 789 -43.56 5.94 22.80
N LEU A 790 -42.30 5.56 23.01
CA LEU A 790 -41.77 5.15 24.31
C LEU A 790 -40.81 6.22 24.81
N GLN A 791 -41.26 7.10 25.70
CA GLN A 791 -40.47 8.19 26.26
C GLN A 791 -39.71 7.69 27.49
N LEU A 792 -38.38 7.71 27.44
CA LEU A 792 -37.52 7.21 28.52
C LEU A 792 -36.90 8.40 29.26
N SER A 793 -36.66 8.24 30.56
CA SER A 793 -36.03 9.30 31.36
C SER A 793 -34.93 8.78 32.26
N ASP A 794 -33.91 9.60 32.51
CA ASP A 794 -32.82 9.35 33.46
C ASP A 794 -33.23 9.40 34.95
N THR A 795 -34.51 9.66 35.23
CA THR A 795 -35.04 9.74 36.61
C THR A 795 -35.16 8.35 37.24
N PHE A 796 -34.42 8.12 38.32
CA PHE A 796 -34.30 6.81 38.95
C PHE A 796 -35.38 6.53 40.02
N ASP A 797 -36.07 5.38 39.93
CA ASP A 797 -37.06 4.85 40.88
C ASP A 797 -36.72 3.40 41.27
N GLY A 798 -35.91 3.23 42.32
CA GLY A 798 -35.62 1.92 42.91
C GLY A 798 -34.53 1.13 42.19
N ASP A 799 -34.90 0.14 41.39
CA ASP A 799 -33.99 -0.60 40.48
C ASP A 799 -34.27 -0.23 39.01
N PHE A 800 -35.19 0.72 38.76
CA PHE A 800 -35.68 1.12 37.45
C PHE A 800 -35.49 2.62 37.21
N PHE A 801 -35.62 3.02 35.97
CA PHE A 801 -35.80 4.39 35.53
C PHE A 801 -37.28 4.67 35.22
N GLU A 802 -37.71 5.93 35.38
CA GLU A 802 -39.05 6.39 35.02
C GLU A 802 -39.17 6.60 33.51
N GLY A 803 -40.39 6.45 32.97
CA GLY A 803 -40.69 6.74 31.58
C GLY A 803 -42.19 6.86 31.34
N ARG A 804 -42.58 7.03 30.08
CA ARG A 804 -43.99 7.09 29.65
C ARG A 804 -44.21 6.32 28.37
N TYR A 805 -45.32 5.61 28.29
CA TYR A 805 -45.84 5.05 27.05
C TYR A 805 -46.92 5.97 26.52
N LEU A 806 -46.82 6.36 25.24
CA LEU A 806 -47.67 7.34 24.59
C LEU A 806 -48.16 6.77 23.25
N ASP A 807 -49.45 6.84 22.95
CA ASP A 807 -50.01 6.46 21.64
C ASP A 807 -51.12 7.44 21.24
N GLN A 808 -51.02 8.06 20.06
CA GLN A 808 -52.00 9.03 19.57
C GLN A 808 -53.17 8.42 18.80
N SER A 809 -53.14 7.11 18.54
CA SER A 809 -54.21 6.40 17.85
C SER A 809 -55.51 6.41 18.69
N GLY A 810 -56.66 6.42 18.00
CA GLY A 810 -57.96 6.36 18.66
C GLY A 810 -58.24 7.57 19.57
N CYS A 811 -58.44 7.31 20.87
CA CYS A 811 -58.68 8.34 21.90
C CYS A 811 -57.40 8.87 22.58
N GLY A 812 -56.23 8.33 22.21
CA GLY A 812 -54.95 8.64 22.82
C GLY A 812 -54.71 7.91 24.15
N PHE A 813 -53.49 7.39 24.37
CA PHE A 813 -53.02 6.79 25.62
C PHE A 813 -51.76 7.47 26.12
N ASP A 814 -51.65 7.60 27.44
CA ASP A 814 -50.49 8.16 28.12
C ASP A 814 -50.44 7.63 29.57
N PHE A 815 -49.54 6.68 29.84
CA PHE A 815 -49.35 6.12 31.17
C PHE A 815 -47.88 5.99 31.55
N ALA A 816 -47.61 6.06 32.86
CA ALA A 816 -46.27 5.94 33.42
C ALA A 816 -45.75 4.50 33.35
N ILE A 817 -44.49 4.35 32.98
CA ILE A 817 -43.76 3.08 32.95
C ILE A 817 -42.51 3.16 33.82
N ARG A 818 -41.98 1.99 34.17
CA ARG A 818 -40.65 1.78 34.73
C ARG A 818 -39.84 0.94 33.76
N TRP A 819 -38.61 1.31 33.49
CA TRP A 819 -37.75 0.61 32.53
C TRP A 819 -36.34 0.40 33.05
N GLN A 820 -35.64 -0.58 32.48
CA GLN A 820 -34.24 -0.90 32.77
C GLN A 820 -33.60 -1.62 31.58
N ILE A 821 -32.27 -1.73 31.59
CA ILE A 821 -31.51 -2.57 30.65
C ILE A 821 -31.06 -3.83 31.38
N GLU A 822 -31.50 -5.00 30.89
CA GLU A 822 -31.06 -6.29 31.41
C GLU A 822 -29.59 -6.58 31.00
N GLU A 823 -28.92 -7.53 31.64
CA GLU A 823 -27.47 -7.80 31.43
C GLU A 823 -27.08 -8.11 29.96
N ASP A 824 -28.03 -8.60 29.16
CA ASP A 824 -27.83 -8.93 27.75
C ASP A 824 -28.16 -7.78 26.79
N GLY A 825 -28.45 -6.59 27.32
CA GLY A 825 -28.81 -5.41 26.53
C GLY A 825 -30.27 -5.34 26.12
N THR A 826 -31.15 -6.14 26.74
CA THR A 826 -32.60 -6.07 26.53
C THR A 826 -33.18 -4.84 27.22
N LEU A 827 -33.92 -4.02 26.48
CA LEU A 827 -34.78 -3.00 27.07
C LEU A 827 -36.03 -3.68 27.65
N TYR A 828 -36.12 -3.72 28.97
CA TYR A 828 -37.31 -4.16 29.68
C TYR A 828 -38.07 -2.96 30.21
N TYR A 829 -39.39 -2.93 30.04
CA TYR A 829 -40.23 -1.96 30.71
C TYR A 829 -41.57 -2.55 31.15
N GLU A 830 -42.15 -1.97 32.20
CA GLU A 830 -43.44 -2.35 32.76
C GLU A 830 -44.28 -1.12 33.10
N ALA A 831 -45.59 -1.23 32.93
CA ALA A 831 -46.51 -0.17 33.35
C ALA A 831 -46.61 -0.12 34.88
N VAL A 832 -46.62 1.08 35.46
CA VAL A 832 -46.67 1.28 36.92
C VAL A 832 -47.95 0.70 37.56
N ASP A 833 -49.02 0.60 36.78
CA ASP A 833 -50.29 -0.03 37.16
C ASP A 833 -50.28 -1.57 37.06
N GLY A 834 -49.20 -2.17 36.54
CA GLY A 834 -49.03 -3.62 36.36
C GLY A 834 -49.76 -4.19 35.15
N SER A 835 -50.21 -3.34 34.22
CA SER A 835 -51.06 -3.77 33.12
C SER A 835 -50.34 -4.49 31.97
N MET A 836 -49.04 -4.19 31.79
CA MET A 836 -48.19 -4.75 30.74
C MET A 836 -46.73 -4.75 31.16
N ASN A 837 -45.97 -5.67 30.58
CA ASN A 837 -44.52 -5.61 30.53
C ASN A 837 -44.04 -6.06 29.15
N GLU A 838 -42.94 -5.49 28.70
CA GLU A 838 -42.39 -5.75 27.38
C GLU A 838 -40.86 -5.81 27.41
N ARG A 839 -40.32 -6.74 26.62
CA ARG A 839 -38.88 -6.89 26.34
C ARG A 839 -38.62 -6.55 24.89
N ILE A 840 -37.63 -5.71 24.63
CA ILE A 840 -37.21 -5.33 23.28
C ILE A 840 -35.70 -5.57 23.15
N GLN A 841 -35.30 -6.30 22.11
CA GLN A 841 -33.90 -6.49 21.74
C GLN A 841 -33.65 -5.98 20.34
N ILE A 842 -32.50 -5.32 20.15
CA ILE A 842 -32.03 -4.96 18.82
C ILE A 842 -31.56 -6.24 18.13
N THR A 843 -31.97 -6.39 16.88
CA THR A 843 -31.60 -7.52 16.01
C THR A 843 -30.64 -7.10 14.91
N ASP A 844 -30.75 -5.87 14.41
CA ASP A 844 -29.84 -5.29 13.43
C ASP A 844 -29.90 -3.75 13.51
N THR A 845 -28.94 -3.05 12.91
CA THR A 845 -28.94 -1.59 12.79
C THR A 845 -28.17 -1.15 11.54
N ASP A 846 -28.72 -0.17 10.82
CA ASP A 846 -28.03 0.56 9.76
C ASP A 846 -27.34 1.83 10.28
N GLY A 847 -27.25 1.99 11.61
CA GLY A 847 -26.66 3.15 12.28
C GLY A 847 -27.57 4.37 12.37
N LEU A 848 -28.67 4.43 11.61
CA LEU A 848 -29.69 5.49 11.66
C LEU A 848 -30.98 4.99 12.33
N GLN A 849 -31.28 3.72 12.16
CA GLN A 849 -32.46 3.04 12.67
C GLN A 849 -32.07 1.71 13.30
N LEU A 850 -32.95 1.18 14.15
CA LEU A 850 -32.74 -0.07 14.88
C LEU A 850 -33.84 -1.06 14.49
N ALA A 851 -33.48 -2.21 13.94
CA ALA A 851 -34.42 -3.31 13.75
C ALA A 851 -34.57 -4.06 15.06
N ILE A 852 -35.80 -4.18 15.57
CA ILE A 852 -36.07 -4.77 16.88
C ILE A 852 -36.91 -6.05 16.79
N LYS A 853 -36.77 -6.88 17.81
CA LYS A 853 -37.67 -7.98 18.13
C LYS A 853 -38.17 -7.79 19.56
N ALA A 854 -39.49 -7.82 19.72
CA ALA A 854 -40.14 -7.52 20.97
C ALA A 854 -41.06 -8.64 21.44
N PHE A 855 -41.21 -8.74 22.76
CA PHE A 855 -42.11 -9.65 23.44
C PHE A 855 -42.92 -8.89 24.48
N ASN A 856 -44.22 -8.79 24.24
CA ASN A 856 -45.17 -8.10 25.10
C ASN A 856 -46.02 -9.12 25.87
N HIS A 857 -46.00 -9.04 27.19
CA HIS A 857 -46.95 -9.72 28.05
C HIS A 857 -47.89 -8.69 28.67
N GLN A 858 -49.17 -8.77 28.34
CA GLN A 858 -50.13 -7.81 28.86
C GLN A 858 -51.45 -8.43 29.30
N ASN A 859 -52.00 -7.84 30.36
CA ASN A 859 -53.26 -8.24 30.99
C ASN A 859 -54.46 -7.42 30.46
N ARG A 860 -54.24 -6.48 29.54
CA ARG A 860 -55.25 -5.54 29.04
C ARG A 860 -56.13 -6.07 27.89
N TRP A 861 -55.73 -7.12 27.16
CA TRP A 861 -56.52 -7.72 26.06
C TRP A 861 -57.58 -8.75 26.54
N GLN A 862 -57.89 -8.79 27.83
CA GLN A 862 -58.64 -9.90 28.48
C GLN A 862 -60.14 -10.01 28.15
N THR A 863 -60.64 -9.39 27.08
CA THR A 863 -62.05 -9.57 26.65
C THR A 863 -62.27 -10.84 25.82
N ASP A 864 -61.21 -11.49 25.32
CA ASP A 864 -61.28 -12.80 24.65
C ASP A 864 -60.77 -13.92 25.58
N GLU A 865 -61.68 -14.79 26.06
CA GLU A 865 -61.36 -15.93 26.93
C GLU A 865 -60.37 -16.94 26.28
N THR A 866 -60.18 -16.91 24.95
CA THR A 866 -59.24 -17.78 24.24
C THR A 866 -57.79 -17.25 24.27
N LEU A 867 -57.59 -15.97 24.60
CA LEU A 867 -56.30 -15.28 24.54
C LEU A 867 -55.71 -14.87 25.91
N SER A 868 -56.20 -15.43 27.02
CA SER A 868 -55.52 -15.30 28.33
C SER A 868 -54.10 -15.87 28.26
N PHE A 869 -53.08 -15.02 28.38
CA PHE A 869 -51.68 -15.46 28.39
C PHE A 869 -51.33 -16.14 29.71
N ALA A 870 -50.65 -17.28 29.62
CA ALA A 870 -49.88 -17.79 30.76
C ALA A 870 -48.73 -16.84 31.11
N ALA A 871 -48.13 -17.01 32.29
CA ALA A 871 -47.05 -16.15 32.79
C ALA A 871 -45.81 -16.10 31.86
N ASP A 872 -45.64 -17.10 31.00
CA ASP A 872 -44.55 -17.22 30.02
C ASP A 872 -45.03 -17.06 28.57
N GLU A 873 -46.30 -16.72 28.33
CA GLU A 873 -46.87 -16.49 27.00
C GLU A 873 -47.09 -14.99 26.75
N GLY A 874 -47.05 -14.56 25.51
CA GLY A 874 -47.23 -13.16 25.11
C GLY A 874 -47.38 -12.99 23.61
N GLU A 875 -47.37 -11.73 23.17
CA GLU A 875 -47.22 -11.33 21.78
C GLU A 875 -45.75 -11.21 21.43
N MET A 876 -45.33 -11.80 20.31
CA MET A 876 -44.03 -11.54 19.70
C MET A 876 -44.22 -10.72 18.43
N TRP A 877 -43.48 -9.63 18.29
CA TRP A 877 -43.57 -8.75 17.12
C TRP A 877 -42.21 -8.14 16.80
N SER A 878 -42.10 -7.52 15.62
CA SER A 878 -40.87 -6.88 15.15
C SER A 878 -41.17 -5.58 14.42
N ASP A 879 -40.26 -4.62 14.51
CA ASP A 879 -40.39 -3.35 13.79
C ASP A 879 -39.01 -2.72 13.57
N ILE A 880 -38.98 -1.63 12.80
CA ILE A 880 -37.85 -0.71 12.73
C ILE A 880 -38.19 0.48 13.61
N VAL A 881 -37.28 0.85 14.51
CA VAL A 881 -37.44 2.00 15.39
C VAL A 881 -36.40 3.07 15.14
N THR A 882 -36.78 4.30 15.47
CA THR A 882 -35.88 5.46 15.42
C THR A 882 -35.89 6.15 16.78
N LEU A 883 -34.74 6.69 17.20
CA LEU A 883 -34.63 7.48 18.42
C LEU A 883 -34.84 8.95 18.09
N ILE A 884 -35.67 9.62 18.89
CA ILE A 884 -35.88 11.07 18.84
C ILE A 884 -35.64 11.66 20.23
N PRO A 885 -35.29 12.95 20.35
CA PRO A 885 -35.27 13.61 21.65
C PRO A 885 -36.62 13.46 22.37
N ALA A 886 -36.61 13.13 23.65
CA ALA A 886 -37.83 12.98 24.45
C ALA A 886 -38.67 14.26 24.46
N SER A 887 -38.06 15.43 24.28
CA SER A 887 -38.74 16.72 24.14
C SER A 887 -39.56 16.87 22.87
N ASP A 888 -39.25 16.08 21.84
CA ASP A 888 -39.89 16.16 20.52
C ASP A 888 -41.12 15.24 20.44
N VAL A 889 -41.36 14.43 21.47
CA VAL A 889 -42.58 13.64 21.60
C VAL A 889 -43.79 14.59 21.71
N PRO A 890 -44.77 14.48 20.81
CA PRO A 890 -45.93 15.38 20.81
C PRO A 890 -46.81 15.18 22.05
N THR A 891 -47.33 16.27 22.61
CA THR A 891 -48.33 16.19 23.69
C THR A 891 -49.59 15.48 23.19
N ILE A 892 -49.92 14.36 23.83
CA ILE A 892 -51.13 13.59 23.49
C ILE A 892 -52.36 14.26 24.11
N THR A 893 -53.38 14.48 23.29
CA THR A 893 -54.68 14.95 23.76
C THR A 893 -55.55 13.76 24.09
N ILE A 894 -55.66 13.43 25.38
CA ILE A 894 -56.60 12.41 25.85
C ILE A 894 -58.02 12.97 25.73
N ILE A 895 -58.91 12.27 25.02
CA ILE A 895 -60.31 12.66 24.88
C ILE A 895 -61.09 12.06 26.07
N PRO A 896 -61.58 12.87 27.03
CA PRO A 896 -62.34 12.36 28.16
C PRO A 896 -63.73 11.90 27.73
N GLU A 897 -64.30 10.95 28.47
CA GLU A 897 -65.66 10.43 28.27
C GLU A 897 -66.70 11.58 28.26
N PRO A 898 -67.68 11.60 27.34
CA PRO A 898 -68.78 12.56 27.41
C PRO A 898 -69.61 12.31 28.67
N GLU A 899 -69.84 13.35 29.49
CA GLU A 899 -70.71 13.23 30.67
C GLU A 899 -72.09 12.66 30.28
N PRO A 900 -72.61 11.65 31.01
CA PRO A 900 -73.89 11.03 30.66
C PRO A 900 -75.02 12.06 30.76
N ASP A 901 -75.77 12.25 29.66
CA ASP A 901 -76.96 13.13 29.67
C ASP A 901 -78.04 12.52 30.58
N PRO A 902 -78.38 13.16 31.71
CA PRO A 902 -79.39 12.65 32.63
C PRO A 902 -80.82 12.61 32.06
N ASN A 903 -81.05 13.11 30.84
CA ASN A 903 -82.33 13.08 30.14
C ASN A 903 -82.42 12.07 28.99
N ALA A 904 -81.38 11.26 28.74
CA ALA A 904 -81.43 10.23 27.72
C ALA A 904 -82.43 9.11 28.12
N PRO A 905 -83.40 8.74 27.27
CA PRO A 905 -84.29 7.61 27.53
C PRO A 905 -83.47 6.31 27.56
N PRO A 906 -83.82 5.33 28.41
CA PRO A 906 -83.13 4.04 28.42
C PRO A 906 -83.27 3.35 27.05
N PRO A 907 -82.22 2.68 26.56
CA PRO A 907 -82.26 2.00 25.27
C PRO A 907 -83.38 0.95 25.24
N ALA A 908 -84.03 0.78 24.09
CA ALA A 908 -85.09 -0.19 23.93
C ALA A 908 -84.52 -1.62 23.93
N GLU A 909 -85.25 -2.59 24.52
CA GLU A 909 -84.87 -4.01 24.46
C GLU A 909 -84.67 -4.46 23.00
N GLY A 910 -83.40 -4.66 22.62
CA GLY A 910 -83.00 -5.11 21.28
C GLY A 910 -82.12 -4.15 20.49
N GLU A 911 -81.75 -2.97 21.03
CA GLU A 911 -80.64 -2.19 20.47
C GLU A 911 -79.30 -2.82 20.92
N GLU A 912 -78.48 -3.26 19.95
CA GLU A 912 -77.11 -3.71 20.22
C GLU A 912 -76.33 -2.56 20.84
N GLU A 913 -75.63 -2.81 21.95
CA GLU A 913 -74.56 -1.94 22.41
C GLU A 913 -73.52 -1.86 21.28
N THR A 914 -73.45 -0.73 20.57
CA THR A 914 -72.31 -0.46 19.69
C THR A 914 -71.12 -0.04 20.56
N GLY A 915 -70.17 -0.95 20.78
CA GLY A 915 -68.85 -0.62 21.32
C GLY A 915 -67.80 -1.65 20.88
N PRO A 916 -66.49 -1.34 20.97
CA PRO A 916 -65.81 -0.11 20.56
C PRO A 916 -65.13 -0.27 19.18
N PRO A 917 -65.27 0.70 18.26
CA PRO A 917 -64.31 0.86 17.15
C PRO A 917 -63.89 2.35 16.98
N ALA A 918 -62.65 2.76 16.70
CA ALA A 918 -61.41 2.05 16.39
C ALA A 918 -60.23 2.72 17.15
N GLY A 919 -59.27 1.91 17.62
CA GLY A 919 -58.07 2.35 18.38
C GLY A 919 -58.21 2.30 19.91
N THR A 920 -58.92 1.33 20.49
CA THR A 920 -59.40 1.40 21.89
C THR A 920 -58.69 0.43 22.86
N ILE A 921 -58.03 0.93 23.93
CA ILE A 921 -57.51 0.23 25.15
C ILE A 921 -58.23 0.72 26.43
N LEU A 922 -59.11 -0.05 27.10
CA LEU A 922 -59.86 0.45 28.31
C LEU A 922 -60.03 -0.64 29.38
N ASN A 923 -60.17 -0.41 30.70
CA ASN A 923 -60.29 0.80 31.52
C ASN A 923 -59.58 0.60 32.88
N ASP A 924 -58.26 0.50 32.87
CA ASP A 924 -57.42 1.04 33.94
C ASP A 924 -56.58 2.25 33.46
N GLY A 925 -57.05 2.92 32.40
CA GLY A 925 -57.60 4.28 32.58
C GLY A 925 -57.33 5.28 31.43
N GLU A 926 -58.25 5.71 30.57
CA GLU A 926 -59.71 5.75 30.69
C GLU A 926 -60.42 5.77 29.30
N VAL A 927 -61.45 4.92 29.15
CA VAL A 927 -62.50 4.67 28.09
C VAL A 927 -62.50 5.38 26.70
N CYS A 928 -62.93 4.66 25.65
CA CYS A 928 -63.05 5.03 24.23
C CYS A 928 -64.16 4.18 23.57
N ALA A 929 -65.40 4.66 23.69
CA ALA A 929 -66.51 4.29 22.80
C ALA A 929 -67.15 5.60 22.31
N PHE A 930 -67.29 5.76 20.99
CA PHE A 930 -67.96 6.93 20.42
C PHE A 930 -69.47 6.66 20.19
N PRO A 931 -70.34 7.69 20.31
CA PRO A 931 -71.79 7.53 20.23
C PRO A 931 -72.28 7.28 18.79
N PRO A 932 -73.46 6.64 18.63
CA PRO A 932 -74.08 6.40 17.32
C PRO A 932 -74.47 7.71 16.60
N PRO A 933 -74.63 7.70 15.25
CA PRO A 933 -74.77 8.91 14.44
C PRO A 933 -76.09 9.67 14.70
N ALA A 934 -76.06 10.99 14.51
CA ALA A 934 -77.24 11.85 14.63
C ALA A 934 -78.29 11.56 13.53
N PRO A 935 -79.61 11.68 13.83
CA PRO A 935 -80.69 11.42 12.87
C PRO A 935 -80.81 12.45 11.74
#